data_AF-A0AB32VZ64-F1
#
_entry.id   AF-A0AB32VZ64-F1
#
_cell.length_a   1.000
_cell.length_b   1.000
_cell.length_c   1.000
_cell.angle_alpha   90.00
_cell.angle_beta   90.00
_cell.angle_gamma   90.00
#
_symmetry.space_group_name_H-M   'P 1'
#
loop_
_entity.id
_entity.type
_entity.pdbx_description
1 polymer ?
#
loop_
_entity_poly.entity_id
_entity_poly.type
_entity_poly.pdbx_seq_one_letter_code
_entity_poly.pdbx_strand_id
1 'polypeptide(L)'
;MLTLQPLPSFKSNFSGSALRRPSRLNGVPGLVQFSWTIRTRHLVRAVISDDKALESAKKSSSVEQKNVDGSLASGSSVKEVRAVVTIRKKIKEKITEKIENQWELFINGIGQGILIQLISEEIDPVTNSGKSVETSVRGWLPKPSEHSHILEYAADFTIPSDFGKPGAVLITNLHGKEFHLLEIVIHGFEEGPIFFPANTWIHSRNDNPESRILFRNQAHLPSQTPPGLKDLRREDLLSVRGNGKCERKAHDRIYDYDVYNDLGNPDKDEDLSRPVLGGEERPYPRRCRSGRPPTKTDPLCESRIEKPHPVYVPRDEAFEEIKQNTFSAGRLKALLHNLVPSIAATLSSSDIPFTCFSDIDKLYSDGVILKDDEQRELGNNLFIGNMMKQVLSVGQKLLKYEIPAIIRRDRFAWLRDNEFARQTLAGVNPVNIEILKEFPILSKLDPAIYGPPESTITKELIEQELHGMSVDKAIEEKRLFILDFHDMLLPFIRRMNNLPGKKAYASRTVFFYSKTGMLTPIAIELSLPPTPSSSRNKYVYTYGHDATTHWIWKLAKAHVCSNDAGVHQLVNHWLRTHACMEPYIIATHRQLSSMHPIYKLLHPHMRYTLEINALARQSLVNGGGIIEACFSPGKYAMELSSAAYESWRFDMEALPADLIRR
;
A
#
# COMPACT_ATOMS: atom_id res chain seq x y z
N MET A 1 -8.18 52.90 -7.47
CA MET A 1 -7.61 52.87 -6.10
C MET A 1 -7.67 51.43 -5.63
N LEU A 2 -6.62 50.67 -5.35
CA LEU A 2 -5.17 50.84 -5.42
C LEU A 2 -4.62 49.47 -5.85
N THR A 3 -3.73 49.52 -6.82
CA THR A 3 -2.96 48.43 -7.43
C THR A 3 -1.88 47.90 -6.48
N LEU A 4 -1.62 46.60 -6.50
CA LEU A 4 -0.38 46.01 -5.97
C LEU A 4 0.37 45.26 -7.09
N GLN A 5 1.64 45.62 -7.23
CA GLN A 5 2.60 45.21 -8.26
C GLN A 5 3.17 43.79 -8.05
N PRO A 6 3.67 43.12 -9.10
CA PRO A 6 4.51 41.93 -8.97
C PRO A 6 6.00 42.29 -8.78
N LEU A 7 6.69 41.57 -7.89
CA LEU A 7 8.14 41.60 -7.71
C LEU A 7 8.84 40.43 -8.43
N PRO A 8 10.14 40.54 -8.77
CA PRO A 8 10.71 40.02 -10.01
C PRO A 8 11.42 38.67 -9.92
N SER A 9 11.64 38.09 -11.11
CA SER A 9 12.40 36.88 -11.40
C SER A 9 13.86 36.94 -10.92
N PHE A 10 14.25 36.01 -10.06
CA PHE A 10 15.66 35.71 -9.79
C PHE A 10 16.21 34.73 -10.84
N LYS A 11 17.09 35.23 -11.70
CA LYS A 11 18.00 34.43 -12.53
C LYS A 11 19.12 33.88 -11.63
N SER A 12 19.28 32.57 -11.55
CA SER A 12 20.49 31.96 -11.00
C SER A 12 21.48 31.68 -12.13
N ASN A 13 22.58 32.45 -12.14
CA ASN A 13 23.78 32.13 -12.90
C ASN A 13 24.54 31.03 -12.15
N PHE A 14 24.58 29.81 -12.70
CA PHE A 14 25.61 28.83 -12.33
C PHE A 14 26.58 28.70 -13.51
N SER A 15 27.70 29.41 -13.39
CA SER A 15 28.89 29.23 -14.22
C SER A 15 29.51 27.85 -13.92
N GLY A 16 29.72 27.06 -14.97
CA GLY A 16 30.42 25.79 -14.89
C GLY A 16 31.87 25.97 -14.45
N SER A 17 32.27 25.22 -13.42
CA SER A 17 33.67 24.92 -13.14
C SER A 17 33.90 23.42 -13.37
N ALA A 18 34.78 23.15 -14.33
CA ALA A 18 35.23 21.82 -14.70
C ALA A 18 35.99 21.17 -13.53
N LEU A 19 35.60 19.96 -13.16
CA LEU A 19 36.41 19.09 -12.32
C LEU A 19 36.95 17.91 -13.14
N ARG A 20 38.27 17.92 -13.26
CA ARG A 20 39.14 16.93 -13.91
C ARG A 20 38.93 15.53 -13.34
N ARG A 21 38.93 14.54 -14.23
CA ARG A 21 39.14 13.11 -13.90
C ARG A 21 40.54 12.90 -13.31
N PRO A 22 40.68 12.06 -12.26
CA PRO A 22 41.94 11.40 -11.99
C PRO A 22 41.98 9.99 -12.58
N SER A 23 43.22 9.58 -12.82
CA SER A 23 43.76 8.45 -13.57
C SER A 23 43.51 7.06 -12.96
N ARG A 24 43.48 6.07 -13.87
CA ARG A 24 43.44 4.62 -13.60
C ARG A 24 44.68 4.16 -12.83
N LEU A 25 44.46 3.34 -11.80
CA LEU A 25 45.44 2.37 -11.27
C LEU A 25 44.78 0.99 -11.28
N ASN A 26 45.42 0.05 -12.00
CA ASN A 26 45.05 -1.35 -12.10
C ASN A 26 45.62 -2.13 -10.90
N GLY A 27 44.86 -3.11 -10.38
CA GLY A 27 45.44 -4.17 -9.57
C GLY A 27 44.46 -5.03 -8.76
N VAL A 28 44.32 -6.30 -9.18
CA VAL A 28 43.99 -7.52 -8.39
C VAL A 28 42.50 -7.98 -8.36
N PRO A 29 42.22 -9.30 -8.46
CA PRO A 29 41.13 -9.85 -9.30
C PRO A 29 39.97 -10.50 -8.51
N GLY A 30 38.90 -10.83 -9.25
CA GLY A 30 37.93 -11.87 -8.86
C GLY A 30 36.54 -11.36 -8.48
N LEU A 31 35.83 -10.75 -9.43
CA LEU A 31 34.41 -10.40 -9.27
C LEU A 31 33.54 -11.58 -9.74
N VAL A 32 32.86 -12.21 -8.78
CA VAL A 32 31.73 -13.13 -9.01
C VAL A 32 30.64 -12.34 -9.72
N GLN A 33 30.27 -12.79 -10.93
CA GLN A 33 29.15 -12.24 -11.71
C GLN A 33 27.84 -12.40 -10.94
N PHE A 34 27.30 -11.30 -10.43
CA PHE A 34 25.89 -11.22 -10.07
C PHE A 34 25.06 -11.11 -11.35
N SER A 35 24.27 -12.14 -11.62
CA SER A 35 23.21 -12.13 -12.63
C SER A 35 22.19 -11.05 -12.28
N TRP A 36 22.21 -9.94 -13.03
CA TRP A 36 21.16 -8.95 -13.01
C TRP A 36 19.93 -9.53 -13.70
N THR A 37 18.92 -9.93 -12.92
CA THR A 37 17.60 -10.25 -13.46
C THR A 37 17.04 -9.00 -14.11
N ILE A 38 16.79 -9.10 -15.41
CA ILE A 38 16.29 -8.05 -16.29
C ILE A 38 14.97 -7.52 -15.72
N ARG A 39 14.96 -6.26 -15.27
CA ARG A 39 13.73 -5.50 -15.03
C ARG A 39 13.01 -5.32 -16.36
N THR A 40 11.80 -5.85 -16.46
CA THR A 40 10.85 -5.51 -17.51
C THR A 40 10.60 -4.00 -17.49
N ARG A 41 11.16 -3.29 -18.48
CA ARG A 41 10.79 -1.90 -18.77
C ARG A 41 9.42 -1.92 -19.43
N HIS A 42 8.40 -1.40 -18.76
CA HIS A 42 7.14 -1.06 -19.39
C HIS A 42 7.39 0.04 -20.43
N LEU A 43 7.16 -0.26 -21.71
CA LEU A 43 7.22 0.73 -22.78
C LEU A 43 5.95 1.59 -22.70
N VAL A 44 6.05 2.79 -22.15
CA VAL A 44 5.09 3.86 -22.42
C VAL A 44 5.38 4.36 -23.83
N ARG A 45 4.61 3.90 -24.83
CA ARG A 45 4.60 4.54 -26.16
C ARG A 45 3.76 5.82 -26.06
N ALA A 46 4.42 6.94 -25.80
CA ALA A 46 3.88 8.25 -26.13
C ALA A 46 4.15 8.52 -27.61
N VAL A 47 3.11 8.75 -28.40
CA VAL A 47 3.25 9.25 -29.77
C VAL A 47 3.03 10.76 -29.70
N ILE A 48 4.11 11.51 -29.89
CA ILE A 48 4.08 12.94 -30.23
C ILE A 48 4.09 12.98 -31.76
N SER A 49 3.12 13.65 -32.37
CA SER A 49 3.10 13.86 -33.82
C SER A 49 4.11 14.96 -34.17
N ASP A 50 5.10 14.63 -35.01
CA ASP A 50 5.86 15.62 -35.76
C ASP A 50 5.59 15.39 -37.25
N ASP A 51 4.99 16.40 -37.88
CA ASP A 51 4.81 16.51 -39.33
C ASP A 51 6.17 16.76 -40.00
N LYS A 52 6.72 15.73 -40.66
CA LYS A 52 7.61 15.82 -41.85
C LYS A 52 8.19 14.45 -42.21
N ALA A 53 7.51 13.73 -43.10
CA ALA A 53 8.12 12.72 -43.98
C ALA A 53 7.13 12.30 -45.09
N LEU A 54 6.78 13.25 -45.96
CA LEU A 54 6.35 12.93 -47.33
C LEU A 54 7.62 12.69 -48.17
N GLU A 55 7.53 11.75 -49.12
CA GLU A 55 8.55 11.35 -50.10
C GLU A 55 9.54 10.24 -49.72
N SER A 56 9.07 8.99 -49.66
CA SER A 56 9.83 7.83 -50.19
C SER A 56 9.03 6.52 -50.15
N ALA A 57 8.06 6.32 -51.05
CA ALA A 57 7.56 4.99 -51.40
C ALA A 57 6.69 5.02 -52.68
N LYS A 58 7.27 5.47 -53.80
CA LYS A 58 6.80 5.10 -55.14
C LYS A 58 7.88 4.25 -55.79
N LYS A 59 7.69 2.92 -55.84
CA LYS A 59 8.12 2.02 -56.94
C LYS A 59 7.89 0.55 -56.57
N SER A 60 7.47 -0.20 -57.59
CA SER A 60 7.14 -1.65 -57.63
C SER A 60 5.80 -1.99 -56.95
N SER A 61 4.85 -2.70 -57.56
CA SER A 61 4.85 -3.54 -58.76
C SER A 61 3.44 -3.63 -59.35
N SER A 62 3.39 -3.57 -60.67
CA SER A 62 2.24 -3.76 -61.57
C SER A 62 1.71 -5.19 -61.57
N VAL A 63 0.39 -5.37 -61.41
CA VAL A 63 -0.36 -6.52 -61.93
C VAL A 63 -1.70 -6.00 -62.46
N GLU A 64 -2.06 -6.50 -63.64
CA GLU A 64 -3.12 -6.06 -64.55
C GLU A 64 -4.53 -6.05 -63.95
N GLN A 65 -5.23 -4.92 -64.14
CA GLN A 65 -6.68 -4.79 -63.97
C GLN A 65 -7.40 -5.26 -65.25
N LYS A 66 -8.31 -6.23 -65.12
CA LYS A 66 -9.40 -6.42 -66.07
C LYS A 66 -10.57 -5.53 -65.64
N ASN A 67 -10.91 -4.57 -66.50
CA ASN A 67 -12.14 -3.79 -66.42
C ASN A 67 -13.37 -4.69 -66.57
N VAL A 68 -14.34 -4.52 -65.68
CA VAL A 68 -15.76 -4.80 -65.94
C VAL A 68 -16.52 -3.55 -65.53
N ASP A 69 -17.24 -2.99 -66.50
CA ASP A 69 -18.01 -1.76 -66.40
C ASP A 69 -19.19 -1.87 -65.41
N GLY A 70 -19.34 -0.80 -64.62
CA GLY A 70 -20.58 -0.04 -64.50
C GLY A 70 -21.86 -0.75 -64.04
N SER A 71 -22.10 -0.71 -62.72
CA SER A 71 -23.45 -0.67 -62.15
C SER A 71 -23.45 0.30 -60.98
N LEU A 72 -24.10 1.45 -61.15
CA LEU A 72 -24.40 2.38 -60.07
C LEU A 72 -25.35 1.69 -59.09
N ALA A 73 -24.81 1.26 -57.96
CA ALA A 73 -25.55 1.11 -56.72
C ALA A 73 -24.92 2.05 -55.70
N SER A 74 -25.71 2.94 -55.09
CA SER A 74 -25.30 3.72 -53.92
C SER A 74 -25.19 2.78 -52.71
N GLY A 75 -24.22 1.87 -52.76
CA GLY A 75 -23.82 1.05 -51.62
C GLY A 75 -22.94 1.90 -50.72
N SER A 76 -23.31 2.05 -49.46
CA SER A 76 -22.40 2.56 -48.44
C SER A 76 -21.08 1.79 -48.55
N SER A 77 -19.98 2.48 -48.81
CA SER A 77 -18.67 1.81 -48.86
C SER A 77 -18.37 1.24 -47.48
N VAL A 78 -17.92 0.00 -47.42
CA VAL A 78 -17.70 -0.74 -46.19
C VAL A 78 -16.21 -1.03 -46.02
N LYS A 79 -15.74 -1.05 -44.76
CA LYS A 79 -14.35 -1.25 -44.39
C LYS A 79 -14.23 -2.44 -43.43
N GLU A 80 -13.29 -3.32 -43.70
CA GLU A 80 -12.96 -4.44 -42.82
C GLU A 80 -11.90 -4.02 -41.80
N VAL A 81 -12.18 -4.21 -40.51
CA VAL A 81 -11.24 -3.94 -39.40
C VAL A 81 -11.15 -5.16 -38.48
N ARG A 82 -9.98 -5.37 -37.88
CA ARG A 82 -9.71 -6.54 -37.05
C ARG A 82 -9.33 -6.12 -35.63
N ALA A 83 -10.04 -6.62 -34.62
CA ALA A 83 -9.66 -6.51 -33.23
C ALA A 83 -8.81 -7.72 -32.79
N VAL A 84 -7.74 -7.46 -32.06
CA VAL A 84 -6.96 -8.46 -31.33
C VAL A 84 -7.21 -8.25 -29.84
N VAL A 85 -7.67 -9.30 -29.16
CA VAL A 85 -8.08 -9.29 -27.75
C VAL A 85 -7.08 -10.12 -26.97
N THR A 86 -6.37 -9.49 -26.04
CA THR A 86 -5.29 -10.14 -25.30
C THR A 86 -5.73 -10.42 -23.86
N ILE A 87 -5.76 -11.70 -23.48
CA ILE A 87 -6.22 -12.18 -22.17
C ILE A 87 -5.07 -12.84 -21.42
N ARG A 88 -5.00 -12.62 -20.10
CA ARG A 88 -4.05 -13.28 -19.19
C ARG A 88 -4.71 -14.48 -18.51
N LYS A 89 -4.08 -15.65 -18.62
CA LYS A 89 -4.41 -16.86 -17.86
C LYS A 89 -3.77 -16.85 -16.47
N LYS A 90 -4.30 -17.69 -15.57
CA LYS A 90 -3.65 -17.98 -14.29
C LYS A 90 -2.27 -18.58 -14.53
N ILE A 91 -1.33 -18.27 -13.64
CA ILE A 91 0.05 -18.77 -13.72
C ILE A 91 0.09 -20.23 -13.26
N LYS A 92 -0.66 -20.59 -12.22
CA LYS A 92 -0.83 -21.97 -11.75
C LYS A 92 -2.23 -22.49 -12.07
N GLU A 93 -2.33 -23.33 -13.10
CA GLU A 93 -3.59 -23.96 -13.50
C GLU A 93 -3.71 -25.36 -12.93
N LYS A 94 -4.84 -25.65 -12.27
CA LYS A 94 -5.23 -27.03 -11.92
C LYS A 94 -5.61 -27.81 -13.19
N ILE A 95 -5.60 -29.14 -13.12
CA ILE A 95 -5.99 -30.01 -14.25
C ILE A 95 -7.42 -29.69 -14.73
N THR A 96 -8.33 -29.42 -13.81
CA THR A 96 -9.71 -29.00 -14.11
C THR A 96 -9.75 -27.67 -14.88
N GLU A 97 -8.92 -26.69 -14.49
CA GLU A 97 -8.83 -25.38 -15.16
C GLU A 97 -8.23 -25.51 -16.56
N LYS A 98 -7.31 -26.47 -16.79
CA LYS A 98 -6.79 -26.76 -18.13
C LYS A 98 -7.84 -27.29 -19.09
N ILE A 99 -8.74 -28.15 -18.60
CA ILE A 99 -9.84 -28.72 -19.40
C ILE A 99 -10.88 -27.62 -19.70
N GLU A 100 -11.22 -26.80 -18.71
CA GLU A 100 -12.12 -25.66 -18.89
C GLU A 100 -11.58 -24.64 -19.89
N ASN A 101 -10.29 -24.31 -19.83
CA ASN A 101 -9.65 -23.43 -20.81
C ASN A 101 -9.78 -23.95 -22.25
N GLN A 102 -9.69 -25.27 -22.46
CA GLN A 102 -9.88 -25.88 -23.79
C GLN A 102 -11.33 -25.74 -24.26
N TRP A 103 -12.28 -25.85 -23.32
CA TRP A 103 -13.69 -25.60 -23.60
C TRP A 103 -13.96 -24.13 -23.92
N GLU A 104 -13.41 -23.19 -23.15
CA GLU A 104 -13.54 -21.74 -23.41
C GLU A 104 -12.93 -21.34 -24.76
N LEU A 105 -11.78 -21.93 -25.12
CA LEU A 105 -11.17 -21.77 -26.46
C LEU A 105 -12.13 -22.22 -27.57
N PHE A 106 -12.80 -23.35 -27.39
CA PHE A 106 -13.81 -23.84 -28.34
C PHE A 106 -15.02 -22.91 -28.43
N ILE A 107 -15.58 -22.49 -27.29
CA ILE A 107 -16.74 -21.58 -27.21
C ILE A 107 -16.44 -20.22 -27.85
N ASN A 108 -15.24 -19.68 -27.63
CA ASN A 108 -14.75 -18.49 -28.33
C ASN A 108 -14.61 -18.75 -29.83
N GLY A 109 -14.06 -19.90 -30.21
CA GLY A 109 -13.89 -20.30 -31.61
C GLY A 109 -15.21 -20.29 -32.41
N ILE A 110 -16.31 -20.70 -31.79
CA ILE A 110 -17.65 -20.72 -32.40
C ILE A 110 -18.44 -19.40 -32.23
N GLY A 111 -17.84 -18.35 -31.66
CA GLY A 111 -18.48 -17.03 -31.56
C GLY A 111 -19.46 -16.84 -30.41
N GLN A 112 -19.44 -17.72 -29.40
CA GLN A 112 -20.40 -17.70 -28.28
C GLN A 112 -19.78 -17.28 -26.94
N GLY A 113 -18.50 -16.90 -26.91
CA GLY A 113 -17.80 -16.60 -25.65
C GLY A 113 -17.63 -15.12 -25.32
N ILE A 114 -17.18 -14.30 -26.27
CA ILE A 114 -16.90 -12.88 -26.04
C ILE A 114 -17.57 -12.05 -27.14
N LEU A 115 -18.33 -11.03 -26.72
CA LEU A 115 -18.98 -10.05 -27.58
C LEU A 115 -18.25 -8.72 -27.47
N ILE A 116 -18.00 -8.06 -28.60
CA ILE A 116 -17.29 -6.79 -28.66
C ILE A 116 -18.08 -5.81 -29.52
N GLN A 117 -18.35 -4.63 -28.96
CA GLN A 117 -18.98 -3.52 -29.66
C GLN A 117 -18.01 -2.34 -29.70
N LEU A 118 -17.68 -1.88 -30.91
CA LEU A 118 -16.89 -0.66 -31.12
C LEU A 118 -17.81 0.55 -31.10
N ILE A 119 -17.38 1.61 -30.43
CA ILE A 119 -18.10 2.88 -30.37
C ILE A 119 -17.22 3.99 -30.95
N SER A 120 -17.78 4.75 -31.88
CA SER A 120 -17.12 5.88 -32.52
C SER A 120 -17.07 7.12 -31.63
N GLU A 121 -16.05 7.95 -31.85
CA GLU A 121 -15.97 9.32 -31.34
C GLU A 121 -17.05 10.24 -31.96
N GLU A 122 -17.61 9.86 -33.11
CA GLU A 122 -18.66 10.57 -33.84
C GLU A 122 -20.07 10.15 -33.41
N ILE A 123 -21.00 11.10 -33.49
CA ILE A 123 -22.42 10.85 -33.18
C ILE A 123 -23.14 10.28 -34.40
N ASP A 124 -23.97 9.27 -34.15
CA ASP A 124 -25.02 8.84 -35.06
C ASP A 124 -26.18 9.86 -35.02
N PRO A 125 -26.52 10.51 -36.14
CA PRO A 125 -27.59 11.52 -36.17
C PRO A 125 -28.98 10.97 -35.83
N VAL A 126 -29.18 9.65 -35.91
CA VAL A 126 -30.47 8.99 -35.63
C VAL A 126 -30.62 8.70 -34.14
N THR A 127 -29.60 8.09 -33.52
CA THR A 127 -29.66 7.70 -32.10
C THR A 127 -29.19 8.80 -31.15
N ASN A 128 -28.52 9.82 -31.67
CA ASN A 128 -27.84 10.87 -30.91
C ASN A 128 -26.82 10.30 -29.90
N SER A 129 -26.25 9.14 -30.20
CA SER A 129 -25.19 8.45 -29.43
C SER A 129 -24.00 8.12 -30.33
N GLY A 130 -22.89 7.61 -29.78
CA GLY A 130 -21.76 7.19 -30.61
C GLY A 130 -22.15 6.09 -31.61
N LYS A 131 -21.73 6.22 -32.88
CA LYS A 131 -21.95 5.16 -33.89
C LYS A 131 -21.41 3.84 -33.36
N SER A 132 -22.16 2.75 -33.51
CA SER A 132 -21.79 1.46 -32.91
C SER A 132 -21.86 0.31 -33.90
N VAL A 133 -20.96 -0.65 -33.73
CA VAL A 133 -20.90 -1.90 -34.51
C VAL A 133 -20.45 -3.03 -33.60
N GLU A 134 -21.17 -4.15 -33.63
CA GLU A 134 -20.98 -5.28 -32.74
C GLU A 134 -20.56 -6.53 -33.52
N THR A 135 -19.66 -7.32 -32.95
CA THR A 135 -19.28 -8.63 -33.47
C THR A 135 -18.90 -9.57 -32.33
N SER A 136 -19.03 -10.87 -32.57
CA SER A 136 -18.46 -11.88 -31.67
C SER A 136 -16.99 -12.12 -32.00
N VAL A 137 -16.18 -12.35 -30.98
CA VAL A 137 -14.84 -12.94 -31.15
C VAL A 137 -15.01 -14.30 -31.82
N ARG A 138 -14.39 -14.52 -32.98
CA ARG A 138 -14.51 -15.74 -33.78
C ARG A 138 -13.13 -16.20 -34.28
N GLY A 139 -12.93 -17.51 -34.31
CA GLY A 139 -11.92 -18.16 -35.14
C GLY A 139 -10.50 -17.58 -35.12
N TRP A 140 -9.68 -17.97 -34.14
CA TRP A 140 -8.26 -18.29 -34.37
C TRP A 140 -7.72 -19.14 -33.20
N LEU A 141 -6.99 -20.21 -33.52
CA LEU A 141 -6.11 -20.86 -32.54
C LEU A 141 -5.10 -19.80 -32.08
N PRO A 142 -4.85 -19.62 -30.78
CA PRO A 142 -3.89 -18.63 -30.31
C PRO A 142 -2.56 -18.89 -31.01
N LYS A 143 -2.01 -17.88 -31.69
CA LYS A 143 -0.59 -17.94 -32.08
C LYS A 143 0.19 -18.23 -30.79
N PRO A 144 1.15 -19.16 -30.79
CA PRO A 144 2.00 -19.36 -29.63
C PRO A 144 2.74 -18.04 -29.38
N SER A 145 2.25 -17.26 -28.42
CA SER A 145 3.02 -16.16 -27.88
C SER A 145 4.22 -16.76 -27.15
N GLU A 146 5.34 -16.03 -27.07
CA GLU A 146 6.50 -16.48 -26.29
C GLU A 146 6.18 -16.71 -24.79
N HIS A 147 4.98 -16.31 -24.34
CA HIS A 147 4.52 -16.38 -22.96
C HIS A 147 3.33 -17.35 -22.81
N SER A 148 3.54 -18.44 -22.07
CA SER A 148 2.54 -19.51 -21.86
C SER A 148 1.24 -19.08 -21.17
N HIS A 149 1.19 -17.86 -20.62
CA HIS A 149 0.07 -17.31 -19.84
C HIS A 149 -0.76 -16.26 -20.59
N ILE A 150 -0.44 -15.98 -21.86
CA ILE A 150 -1.13 -14.97 -22.67
C ILE A 150 -1.89 -15.67 -23.80
N LEU A 151 -3.15 -15.29 -23.98
CA LEU A 151 -3.98 -15.70 -25.10
C LEU A 151 -4.33 -14.49 -25.94
N GLU A 152 -4.29 -14.66 -27.26
CA GLU A 152 -4.75 -13.67 -28.22
C GLU A 152 -5.92 -14.26 -29.02
N TYR A 153 -7.01 -13.50 -29.10
CA TYR A 153 -8.16 -13.81 -29.93
C TYR A 153 -8.37 -12.73 -30.98
N ALA A 154 -9.01 -13.07 -32.09
CA ALA A 154 -9.35 -12.14 -33.15
C ALA A 154 -10.86 -11.96 -33.28
N ALA A 155 -11.28 -10.76 -33.67
CA ALA A 155 -12.65 -10.46 -34.06
C ALA A 155 -12.63 -9.55 -35.29
N ASP A 156 -13.28 -9.98 -36.37
CA ASP A 156 -13.37 -9.23 -37.62
C ASP A 156 -14.69 -8.42 -37.64
N PHE A 157 -14.58 -7.16 -38.04
CA PHE A 157 -15.67 -6.19 -38.09
C PHE A 157 -15.80 -5.62 -39.48
N THR A 158 -17.05 -5.51 -39.92
CA THR A 158 -17.44 -4.86 -41.17
C THR A 158 -18.08 -3.51 -40.81
N ILE A 159 -17.35 -2.40 -40.97
CA ILE A 159 -17.76 -1.07 -40.50
C ILE A 159 -18.11 -0.13 -41.67
N PRO A 160 -19.08 0.79 -41.53
CA PRO A 160 -19.32 1.83 -42.53
C PRO A 160 -18.08 2.70 -42.75
N SER A 161 -17.85 3.18 -43.99
CA SER A 161 -16.70 4.05 -44.27
C SER A 161 -16.75 5.40 -43.54
N ASP A 162 -17.95 5.85 -43.20
CA ASP A 162 -18.20 7.05 -42.41
C ASP A 162 -18.25 6.77 -40.89
N PHE A 163 -17.87 5.57 -40.43
CA PHE A 163 -17.90 5.21 -39.01
C PHE A 163 -17.04 6.14 -38.14
N GLY A 164 -16.01 6.78 -38.72
CA GLY A 164 -15.07 7.61 -37.99
C GLY A 164 -14.05 6.77 -37.19
N LYS A 165 -13.55 7.33 -36.09
CA LYS A 165 -12.54 6.69 -35.24
C LYS A 165 -13.17 6.02 -34.02
N PRO A 166 -12.88 4.73 -33.75
CA PRO A 166 -13.24 4.08 -32.49
C PRO A 166 -12.61 4.77 -31.28
N GLY A 167 -13.45 5.20 -30.35
CA GLY A 167 -13.05 5.87 -29.11
C GLY A 167 -13.30 5.04 -27.84
N ALA A 168 -14.21 4.07 -27.91
CA ALA A 168 -14.48 3.11 -26.84
C ALA A 168 -14.81 1.71 -27.37
N VAL A 169 -14.67 0.72 -26.51
CA VAL A 169 -15.06 -0.67 -26.72
C VAL A 169 -15.92 -1.13 -25.57
N LEU A 170 -17.08 -1.71 -25.86
CA LEU A 170 -17.88 -2.44 -24.90
C LEU A 170 -17.59 -3.94 -25.07
N ILE A 171 -17.24 -4.61 -23.98
CA ILE A 171 -16.95 -6.06 -23.99
C ILE A 171 -17.91 -6.79 -23.05
N THR A 172 -18.55 -7.85 -23.55
CA THR A 172 -19.41 -8.75 -22.78
C THR A 172 -18.79 -10.13 -22.72
N ASN A 173 -18.68 -10.67 -21.52
CA ASN A 173 -18.19 -12.03 -21.29
C ASN A 173 -19.38 -12.99 -21.12
N LEU A 174 -19.59 -13.85 -22.11
CA LEU A 174 -20.65 -14.85 -22.12
C LEU A 174 -20.23 -16.17 -21.45
N HIS A 175 -18.96 -16.29 -21.02
CA HIS A 175 -18.49 -17.45 -20.26
C HIS A 175 -19.03 -17.42 -18.83
N GLY A 176 -19.06 -18.60 -18.19
CA GLY A 176 -19.49 -18.74 -16.80
C GLY A 176 -18.47 -18.26 -15.75
N LYS A 177 -17.27 -17.85 -16.17
CA LYS A 177 -16.20 -17.38 -15.28
C LYS A 177 -15.62 -16.06 -15.78
N GLU A 178 -15.08 -15.28 -14.85
CA GLU A 178 -14.35 -14.07 -15.20
C GLU A 178 -13.00 -14.37 -15.88
N PHE A 179 -12.53 -13.43 -16.70
CA PHE A 179 -11.19 -13.47 -17.28
C PHE A 179 -10.49 -12.12 -17.14
N HIS A 180 -9.15 -12.13 -17.17
CA HIS A 180 -8.36 -10.91 -17.06
C HIS A 180 -7.95 -10.38 -18.44
N LEU A 181 -8.59 -9.29 -18.86
CA LEU A 181 -8.29 -8.61 -20.13
C LEU A 181 -7.09 -7.68 -19.97
N LEU A 182 -6.07 -7.85 -20.82
CA LEU A 182 -4.90 -6.97 -20.86
C LEU A 182 -5.14 -5.76 -21.74
N GLU A 183 -5.53 -5.99 -22.99
CA GLU A 183 -5.74 -4.94 -23.98
C GLU A 183 -6.59 -5.44 -25.15
N ILE A 184 -7.12 -4.48 -25.91
CA ILE A 184 -7.70 -4.70 -27.23
C ILE A 184 -7.00 -3.77 -28.22
N VAL A 185 -6.57 -4.32 -29.36
CA VAL A 185 -5.91 -3.56 -30.44
C VAL A 185 -6.71 -3.68 -31.72
N ILE A 186 -7.12 -2.55 -32.31
CA ILE A 186 -7.90 -2.53 -33.55
C ILE A 186 -7.00 -2.16 -34.72
N HIS A 187 -6.94 -3.04 -35.73
CA HIS A 187 -6.20 -2.89 -36.98
C HIS A 187 -7.13 -2.53 -38.14
N GLY A 188 -6.58 -1.89 -39.18
CA GLY A 188 -7.30 -1.56 -40.41
C GLY A 188 -7.50 -0.06 -40.64
N PHE A 189 -7.06 0.82 -39.73
CA PHE A 189 -7.11 2.28 -39.92
C PHE A 189 -5.83 2.81 -40.57
N GLU A 190 -5.95 3.87 -41.39
CA GLU A 190 -4.83 4.45 -42.15
C GLU A 190 -3.76 5.06 -41.24
N GLU A 191 -4.17 5.60 -40.10
CA GLU A 191 -3.29 6.17 -39.06
C GLU A 191 -2.56 5.11 -38.22
N GLY A 192 -2.82 3.83 -38.47
CA GLY A 192 -2.25 2.70 -37.74
C GLY A 192 -3.20 2.10 -36.69
N PRO A 193 -2.69 1.15 -35.86
CA PRO A 193 -3.51 0.44 -34.89
C PRO A 193 -3.99 1.33 -33.74
N ILE A 194 -5.23 1.11 -33.28
CA ILE A 194 -5.84 1.83 -32.17
C ILE A 194 -5.80 0.96 -30.91
N PHE A 195 -5.27 1.51 -29.82
CA PHE A 195 -5.00 0.77 -28.58
C PHE A 195 -6.01 1.12 -27.47
N PHE A 196 -6.59 0.07 -26.87
CA PHE A 196 -7.48 0.10 -25.72
C PHE A 196 -6.83 -0.63 -24.55
N PRO A 197 -6.07 0.06 -23.69
CA PRO A 197 -5.51 -0.56 -22.50
C PRO A 197 -6.63 -0.89 -21.53
N ALA A 198 -6.64 -2.12 -21.02
CA ALA A 198 -7.70 -2.61 -20.14
C ALA A 198 -7.14 -2.93 -18.74
N ASN A 199 -6.25 -3.94 -18.67
CA ASN A 199 -5.70 -4.50 -17.43
C ASN A 199 -6.75 -4.62 -16.30
N THR A 200 -7.85 -5.30 -16.61
CA THR A 200 -9.03 -5.42 -15.74
C THR A 200 -9.67 -6.80 -15.85
N TRP A 201 -10.37 -7.20 -14.80
CA TRP A 201 -11.21 -8.39 -14.80
C TRP A 201 -12.57 -8.12 -15.45
N ILE A 202 -12.94 -8.98 -16.41
CA ILE A 202 -14.25 -8.98 -17.04
C ILE A 202 -15.10 -10.04 -16.35
N HIS A 203 -16.09 -9.62 -15.57
CA HIS A 203 -17.00 -10.52 -14.85
C HIS A 203 -17.79 -11.40 -15.81
N SER A 204 -18.36 -12.52 -15.34
CA SER A 204 -19.30 -13.31 -16.14
C SER A 204 -20.62 -12.55 -16.31
N ARG A 205 -21.29 -12.70 -17.46
CA ARG A 205 -22.65 -12.21 -17.67
C ARG A 205 -23.64 -12.74 -16.61
N ASN A 206 -23.37 -13.91 -16.04
CA ASN A 206 -24.18 -14.51 -14.97
C ASN A 206 -24.07 -13.72 -13.65
N ASP A 207 -22.93 -13.07 -13.42
CA ASP A 207 -22.67 -12.25 -12.25
C ASP A 207 -23.22 -10.82 -12.44
N ASN A 208 -22.93 -10.22 -13.60
CA ASN A 208 -23.45 -8.92 -13.98
C ASN A 208 -23.70 -8.89 -15.50
N PRO A 209 -24.91 -8.57 -15.96
CA PRO A 209 -25.25 -8.58 -17.38
C PRO A 209 -24.71 -7.37 -18.17
N GLU A 210 -24.22 -6.33 -17.52
CA GLU A 210 -23.74 -5.10 -18.16
C GLU A 210 -22.38 -5.30 -18.85
N SER A 211 -22.23 -4.74 -20.05
CA SER A 211 -20.96 -4.74 -20.76
C SER A 211 -19.92 -3.85 -20.08
N ARG A 212 -18.65 -4.27 -20.09
CA ARG A 212 -17.55 -3.45 -19.60
C ARG A 212 -17.17 -2.40 -20.64
N ILE A 213 -17.15 -1.13 -20.24
CA ILE A 213 -16.69 -0.01 -21.06
C ILE A 213 -15.17 0.13 -20.95
N LEU A 214 -14.48 0.23 -22.08
CA LEU A 214 -13.05 0.46 -22.20
C LEU A 214 -12.81 1.66 -23.12
N PHE A 215 -12.04 2.64 -22.67
CA PHE A 215 -11.72 3.81 -23.47
C PHE A 215 -10.35 3.67 -24.15
N ARG A 216 -10.19 4.35 -25.29
CA ARG A 216 -8.90 4.49 -25.96
C ARG A 216 -7.87 5.13 -25.02
N ASN A 217 -6.58 4.86 -25.23
CA ASN A 217 -5.50 5.42 -24.37
C ASN A 217 -5.34 6.96 -24.41
N GLN A 218 -6.17 7.70 -25.15
CA GLN A 218 -6.09 9.15 -25.22
C GLN A 218 -6.58 9.81 -23.93
N ALA A 219 -5.91 10.89 -23.50
CA ALA A 219 -6.34 11.66 -22.34
C ALA A 219 -7.30 12.79 -22.75
N HIS A 220 -8.42 12.92 -22.03
CA HIS A 220 -9.42 13.96 -22.27
C HIS A 220 -9.90 14.58 -20.94
N LEU A 221 -9.82 15.91 -20.87
CA LEU A 221 -10.64 16.67 -19.91
C LEU A 221 -12.14 16.46 -20.21
N PRO A 222 -13.05 16.64 -19.24
CA PRO A 222 -14.48 16.51 -19.48
C PRO A 222 -14.97 17.35 -20.68
N SER A 223 -14.49 18.60 -20.80
CA SER A 223 -14.81 19.51 -21.91
C SER A 223 -14.27 19.08 -23.27
N GLN A 224 -13.26 18.20 -23.29
CA GLN A 224 -12.59 17.69 -24.49
C GLN A 224 -13.04 16.27 -24.85
N THR A 225 -14.03 15.73 -24.14
CA THR A 225 -14.56 14.39 -24.43
C THR A 225 -15.20 14.40 -25.81
N PRO A 226 -14.82 13.49 -26.73
CA PRO A 226 -15.46 13.38 -28.03
C PRO A 226 -16.98 13.21 -27.89
N PRO A 227 -17.80 13.85 -28.74
CA PRO A 227 -19.25 13.86 -28.60
C PRO A 227 -19.88 12.47 -28.46
N GLY A 228 -19.44 11.49 -29.25
CA GLY A 228 -19.95 10.11 -29.21
C GLY A 228 -19.63 9.33 -27.92
N LEU A 229 -18.71 9.84 -27.08
CA LEU A 229 -18.27 9.17 -25.85
C LEU A 229 -18.78 9.83 -24.56
N LYS A 230 -19.51 10.96 -24.66
CA LYS A 230 -19.93 11.74 -23.48
C LYS A 230 -20.81 10.92 -22.53
N ASP A 231 -21.75 10.16 -23.08
CA ASP A 231 -22.66 9.34 -22.29
C ASP A 231 -21.93 8.16 -21.65
N LEU A 232 -21.10 7.43 -22.42
CA LEU A 232 -20.28 6.34 -21.90
C LEU A 232 -19.35 6.79 -20.77
N ARG A 233 -18.73 7.98 -20.89
CA ARG A 233 -17.88 8.55 -19.83
C ARG A 233 -18.66 8.73 -18.53
N ARG A 234 -19.92 9.17 -18.62
CA ARG A 234 -20.81 9.38 -17.48
C ARG A 234 -21.30 8.05 -16.92
N GLU A 235 -21.70 7.12 -17.77
CA GLU A 235 -22.18 5.78 -17.40
C GLU A 235 -21.10 4.96 -16.69
N ASP A 236 -19.86 4.95 -17.20
CA ASP A 236 -18.73 4.27 -16.55
C ASP A 236 -18.53 4.81 -15.12
N LEU A 237 -18.52 6.14 -14.95
CA LEU A 237 -18.40 6.75 -13.62
C LEU A 237 -19.57 6.43 -12.69
N LEU A 238 -20.80 6.36 -13.20
CA LEU A 238 -21.97 5.96 -12.41
C LEU A 238 -21.87 4.50 -11.97
N SER A 239 -21.45 3.60 -12.87
CA SER A 239 -21.25 2.18 -12.55
C SER A 239 -20.20 1.98 -11.44
N VAL A 240 -19.12 2.76 -11.48
CA VAL A 240 -18.01 2.69 -10.50
C VAL A 240 -18.41 3.27 -9.15
N ARG A 241 -19.33 4.24 -9.10
CA ARG A 241 -19.84 4.81 -7.84
C ARG A 241 -20.82 3.88 -7.14
N GLY A 242 -21.60 3.11 -7.90
CA GLY A 242 -22.74 2.36 -7.39
C GLY A 242 -23.81 3.26 -6.78
N ASN A 243 -24.66 2.67 -5.93
CA ASN A 243 -25.82 3.32 -5.33
C ASN A 243 -25.77 3.45 -3.80
N GLY A 244 -24.63 3.11 -3.18
CA GLY A 244 -24.43 3.15 -1.72
C GLY A 244 -25.17 2.09 -0.91
N LYS A 245 -25.85 1.14 -1.56
CA LYS A 245 -26.67 0.10 -0.90
C LYS A 245 -26.06 -1.29 -1.08
N CYS A 246 -26.61 -2.28 -0.38
CA CYS A 246 -26.29 -3.70 -0.48
C CYS A 246 -24.86 -4.09 -0.06
N GLU A 247 -24.65 -5.38 0.11
CA GLU A 247 -23.33 -5.99 0.28
C GLU A 247 -22.58 -6.03 -1.05
N ARG A 248 -21.27 -5.81 -1.01
CA ARG A 248 -20.39 -5.89 -2.16
C ARG A 248 -19.99 -7.32 -2.50
N LYS A 249 -19.96 -7.66 -3.78
CA LYS A 249 -19.62 -8.98 -4.30
C LYS A 249 -18.22 -8.97 -4.91
N ALA A 250 -17.60 -10.15 -5.05
CA ALA A 250 -16.21 -10.28 -5.49
C ALA A 250 -15.94 -9.66 -6.88
N HIS A 251 -16.92 -9.71 -7.78
CA HIS A 251 -16.85 -9.16 -9.13
C HIS A 251 -17.19 -7.66 -9.22
N ASP A 252 -17.66 -7.04 -8.13
CA ASP A 252 -18.03 -5.63 -8.13
C ASP A 252 -16.80 -4.74 -8.35
N ARG A 253 -17.02 -3.64 -9.07
CA ARG A 253 -16.04 -2.54 -9.23
C ARG A 253 -16.56 -1.25 -8.62
N ILE A 254 -17.25 -1.38 -7.48
CA ILE A 254 -17.93 -0.27 -6.81
C ILE A 254 -17.03 0.30 -5.72
N TYR A 255 -16.70 1.57 -5.85
CA TYR A 255 -15.86 2.32 -4.92
C TYR A 255 -16.77 3.25 -4.13
N ASP A 256 -16.84 3.08 -2.82
CA ASP A 256 -17.62 3.94 -1.95
C ASP A 256 -17.01 4.03 -0.55
N TYR A 257 -17.44 4.99 0.24
CA TYR A 257 -16.87 5.28 1.56
C TYR A 257 -17.68 4.64 2.68
N ASP A 258 -16.98 4.25 3.74
CA ASP A 258 -17.60 3.87 4.99
C ASP A 258 -16.62 4.12 6.16
N VAL A 259 -17.11 4.12 7.39
CA VAL A 259 -16.33 4.33 8.61
C VAL A 259 -15.63 3.04 9.06
N TYR A 260 -14.64 3.14 9.94
CA TYR A 260 -14.00 1.97 10.53
C TYR A 260 -14.87 1.41 11.67
N ASN A 261 -15.94 0.71 11.29
CA ASN A 261 -16.84 -0.03 12.17
C ASN A 261 -16.73 -1.55 11.99
N ASP A 262 -15.75 -2.03 11.22
CA ASP A 262 -15.51 -3.44 10.89
C ASP A 262 -14.32 -4.04 11.65
N LEU A 263 -13.81 -3.35 12.68
CA LEU A 263 -12.63 -3.78 13.45
C LEU A 263 -12.99 -4.65 14.66
N GLY A 264 -14.15 -4.42 15.28
CA GLY A 264 -14.62 -5.18 16.45
C GLY A 264 -15.33 -6.48 16.07
N ASN A 265 -15.45 -7.42 17.02
CA ASN A 265 -16.25 -8.64 16.87
C ASN A 265 -17.12 -8.95 18.10
N PRO A 266 -18.06 -8.06 18.46
CA PRO A 266 -18.87 -8.19 19.68
C PRO A 266 -19.78 -9.44 19.69
N ASP A 267 -20.15 -9.98 18.52
CA ASP A 267 -20.92 -11.23 18.42
C ASP A 267 -20.12 -12.47 18.86
N LYS A 268 -18.77 -12.39 18.84
CA LYS A 268 -17.88 -13.47 19.24
C LYS A 268 -17.49 -13.36 20.70
N ASP A 269 -17.14 -12.15 21.15
CA ASP A 269 -16.72 -11.85 22.51
C ASP A 269 -16.88 -10.34 22.77
N GLU A 270 -17.44 -9.97 23.92
CA GLU A 270 -17.61 -8.56 24.33
C GLU A 270 -16.24 -7.85 24.42
N ASP A 271 -15.17 -8.55 24.80
CA ASP A 271 -13.81 -8.00 24.87
C ASP A 271 -13.23 -7.67 23.48
N LEU A 272 -13.86 -8.14 22.40
CA LEU A 272 -13.50 -7.80 21.03
C LEU A 272 -14.31 -6.62 20.48
N SER A 273 -15.17 -5.99 21.28
CA SER A 273 -15.88 -4.75 20.92
C SER A 273 -14.90 -3.60 20.72
N ARG A 274 -15.01 -2.86 19.63
CA ARG A 274 -14.15 -1.70 19.34
C ARG A 274 -15.00 -0.50 18.95
N PRO A 275 -14.61 0.72 19.34
CA PRO A 275 -15.35 1.92 18.97
C PRO A 275 -15.29 2.15 17.46
N VAL A 276 -16.35 2.72 16.91
CA VAL A 276 -16.39 3.17 15.52
C VAL A 276 -15.46 4.38 15.35
N LEU A 277 -14.63 4.37 14.31
CA LEU A 277 -13.75 5.50 13.96
C LEU A 277 -14.20 6.13 12.64
N GLY A 278 -14.27 7.46 12.63
CA GLY A 278 -14.76 8.27 11.51
C GLY A 278 -15.96 9.16 11.86
N GLY A 279 -16.43 9.15 13.12
CA GLY A 279 -17.44 10.08 13.64
C GLY A 279 -16.84 11.38 14.18
N GLU A 280 -17.66 12.23 14.80
CA GLU A 280 -17.20 13.49 15.41
C GLU A 280 -16.33 13.26 16.65
N GLU A 281 -16.68 12.30 17.51
CA GLU A 281 -15.93 11.98 18.74
C GLU A 281 -14.58 11.31 18.45
N ARG A 282 -14.48 10.59 17.33
CA ARG A 282 -13.29 9.83 16.93
C ARG A 282 -13.06 10.04 15.44
N PRO A 283 -12.54 11.22 15.03
CA PRO A 283 -12.36 11.52 13.63
C PRO A 283 -11.33 10.56 13.02
N TYR A 284 -11.60 10.14 11.79
CA TYR A 284 -10.73 9.20 11.08
C TYR A 284 -10.96 9.27 9.56
N PRO A 285 -9.95 8.95 8.73
CA PRO A 285 -10.14 8.72 7.31
C PRO A 285 -11.23 7.67 7.05
N ARG A 286 -11.94 7.81 5.93
CA ARG A 286 -12.88 6.77 5.46
C ARG A 286 -12.14 5.61 4.83
N ARG A 287 -12.75 4.43 4.88
CA ARG A 287 -12.29 3.21 4.19
C ARG A 287 -13.23 2.83 3.05
N CYS A 288 -12.83 1.85 2.25
CA CYS A 288 -13.67 1.29 1.20
C CYS A 288 -14.86 0.52 1.83
N ARG A 289 -16.08 0.90 1.41
CA ARG A 289 -17.34 0.28 1.84
C ARG A 289 -17.41 -1.18 1.38
N SER A 290 -17.79 -2.07 2.29
CA SER A 290 -18.09 -3.48 2.01
C SER A 290 -19.59 -3.80 2.11
N GLY A 291 -20.33 -3.07 2.96
CA GLY A 291 -21.78 -3.16 3.03
C GLY A 291 -22.33 -4.48 3.58
N ARG A 292 -21.54 -5.22 4.34
CA ARG A 292 -22.02 -6.41 5.07
C ARG A 292 -23.06 -5.98 6.11
N PRO A 293 -23.95 -6.90 6.53
CA PRO A 293 -24.93 -6.58 7.56
C PRO A 293 -24.24 -6.17 8.87
N PRO A 294 -24.92 -5.39 9.73
CA PRO A 294 -24.45 -5.15 11.10
C PRO A 294 -24.28 -6.44 11.91
N THR A 295 -23.54 -6.37 13.02
CA THR A 295 -23.51 -7.44 14.01
C THR A 295 -24.86 -7.56 14.71
N LYS A 296 -25.12 -8.70 15.36
CA LYS A 296 -26.38 -8.91 16.10
C LYS A 296 -26.41 -8.10 17.40
N THR A 297 -25.24 -7.90 18.00
CA THR A 297 -25.05 -7.25 19.31
C THR A 297 -24.93 -5.73 19.22
N ASP A 298 -24.41 -5.18 18.11
CA ASP A 298 -24.21 -3.73 17.92
C ASP A 298 -24.59 -3.30 16.48
N PRO A 299 -25.71 -2.58 16.29
CA PRO A 299 -26.15 -2.16 14.96
C PRO A 299 -25.20 -1.15 14.28
N LEU A 300 -24.27 -0.55 15.01
CA LEU A 300 -23.25 0.36 14.47
C LEU A 300 -22.00 -0.39 13.98
N CYS A 301 -21.80 -1.63 14.40
CA CYS A 301 -20.66 -2.46 14.02
C CYS A 301 -20.98 -3.31 12.79
N GLU A 302 -20.15 -3.25 11.74
CA GLU A 302 -20.30 -4.10 10.57
C GLU A 302 -19.84 -5.53 10.90
N SER A 303 -20.61 -6.55 10.52
CA SER A 303 -20.24 -7.94 10.73
C SER A 303 -18.86 -8.28 10.14
N ARG A 304 -18.15 -9.18 10.82
CA ARG A 304 -16.76 -9.55 10.50
C ARG A 304 -16.70 -10.65 9.46
N ILE A 305 -15.67 -10.58 8.61
CA ILE A 305 -15.23 -11.71 7.77
C ILE A 305 -13.91 -12.21 8.32
N GLU A 306 -13.92 -13.41 8.89
CA GLU A 306 -12.70 -14.11 9.29
C GLU A 306 -12.13 -14.98 8.17
N LYS A 307 -10.84 -15.24 8.24
CA LYS A 307 -10.15 -16.09 7.27
C LYS A 307 -10.64 -17.54 7.38
N PRO A 308 -10.66 -18.31 6.27
CA PRO A 308 -10.02 -18.05 4.98
C PRO A 308 -10.84 -17.21 3.99
N HIS A 309 -11.99 -16.67 4.38
CA HIS A 309 -12.86 -15.93 3.49
C HIS A 309 -12.22 -14.60 3.04
N PRO A 310 -12.31 -14.24 1.75
CA PRO A 310 -11.73 -13.01 1.22
C PRO A 310 -12.54 -11.79 1.68
N VAL A 311 -11.84 -10.68 1.92
CA VAL A 311 -12.47 -9.38 2.12
C VAL A 311 -12.78 -8.74 0.77
N TYR A 312 -13.84 -7.95 0.71
CA TYR A 312 -14.15 -7.18 -0.49
C TYR A 312 -13.18 -6.02 -0.68
N VAL A 313 -12.67 -5.90 -1.89
CA VAL A 313 -12.24 -4.66 -2.54
C VAL A 313 -12.77 -4.67 -3.97
N PRO A 314 -12.88 -3.51 -4.64
CA PRO A 314 -13.20 -3.47 -6.07
C PRO A 314 -12.30 -4.43 -6.85
N ARG A 315 -12.88 -5.22 -7.77
CA ARG A 315 -12.22 -6.41 -8.34
C ARG A 315 -10.82 -6.18 -8.90
N ASP A 316 -10.57 -5.01 -9.49
CA ASP A 316 -9.29 -4.63 -10.09
C ASP A 316 -8.21 -4.21 -9.06
N GLU A 317 -8.59 -3.97 -7.81
CA GLU A 317 -7.70 -3.61 -6.71
C GLU A 317 -7.15 -4.83 -5.97
N ALA A 318 -7.83 -5.97 -6.11
CA ALA A 318 -7.40 -7.24 -5.55
C ALA A 318 -5.99 -7.61 -6.07
N PHE A 319 -5.19 -8.24 -5.22
CA PHE A 319 -3.82 -8.61 -5.60
C PHE A 319 -3.80 -9.54 -6.82
N GLU A 320 -2.88 -9.24 -7.73
CA GLU A 320 -2.51 -10.21 -8.78
C GLU A 320 -1.90 -11.46 -8.14
N GLU A 321 -2.01 -12.61 -8.82
CA GLU A 321 -1.58 -13.92 -8.31
C GLU A 321 -0.14 -13.91 -7.76
N ILE A 322 0.79 -13.24 -8.43
CA ILE A 322 2.20 -13.12 -7.97
C ILE A 322 2.25 -12.42 -6.61
N LYS A 323 1.57 -11.27 -6.48
CA LYS A 323 1.55 -10.49 -5.24
C LYS A 323 0.82 -11.27 -4.14
N GLN A 324 -0.28 -11.93 -4.46
CA GLN A 324 -1.03 -12.78 -3.55
C GLN A 324 -0.16 -13.95 -3.05
N ASN A 325 0.62 -14.58 -3.93
CA ASN A 325 1.55 -15.64 -3.57
C ASN A 325 2.68 -15.11 -2.67
N THR A 326 3.29 -13.98 -3.00
CA THR A 326 4.33 -13.34 -2.16
C THR A 326 3.77 -12.97 -0.79
N PHE A 327 2.58 -12.37 -0.74
CA PHE A 327 1.92 -12.02 0.51
C PHE A 327 1.55 -13.26 1.31
N SER A 328 0.98 -14.29 0.68
CA SER A 328 0.62 -15.55 1.35
C SER A 328 1.84 -16.29 1.88
N ALA A 329 2.96 -16.29 1.14
CA ALA A 329 4.23 -16.86 1.59
C ALA A 329 4.82 -16.05 2.75
N GLY A 330 4.87 -14.73 2.63
CA GLY A 330 5.32 -13.82 3.70
C GLY A 330 4.44 -13.92 4.95
N ARG A 331 3.14 -14.12 4.76
CA ARG A 331 2.17 -14.32 5.84
C ARG A 331 2.24 -15.70 6.46
N LEU A 332 2.42 -16.77 5.69
CA LEU A 332 2.67 -18.10 6.24
C LEU A 332 3.94 -18.08 7.08
N LYS A 333 5.00 -17.41 6.57
CA LYS A 333 6.22 -17.14 7.31
C LYS A 333 5.92 -16.34 8.59
N ALA A 334 5.21 -15.22 8.51
CA ALA A 334 4.83 -14.41 9.67
C ALA A 334 3.89 -15.13 10.66
N LEU A 335 2.98 -15.98 10.21
CA LEU A 335 2.08 -16.77 11.05
C LEU A 335 2.86 -17.87 11.75
N LEU A 336 3.73 -18.61 11.05
CA LEU A 336 4.65 -19.58 11.66
C LEU A 336 5.58 -18.89 12.67
N HIS A 337 6.04 -17.68 12.37
CA HIS A 337 6.86 -16.85 13.26
C HIS A 337 6.08 -16.26 14.47
N ASN A 338 4.82 -15.85 14.30
CA ASN A 338 3.94 -15.37 15.36
C ASN A 338 3.33 -16.51 16.19
N LEU A 339 3.27 -17.72 15.63
CA LEU A 339 2.95 -18.95 16.32
C LEU A 339 4.15 -19.44 17.13
N VAL A 340 5.35 -18.86 17.04
CA VAL A 340 6.46 -19.24 17.92
C VAL A 340 6.09 -19.04 19.40
N PRO A 341 5.55 -17.87 19.80
CA PRO A 341 4.96 -17.71 21.13
C PRO A 341 3.84 -18.70 21.46
N SER A 342 2.92 -19.01 20.53
CA SER A 342 1.82 -19.95 20.81
C SER A 342 2.25 -21.42 20.85
N ILE A 343 3.21 -21.83 20.03
CA ILE A 343 3.81 -23.17 20.02
C ILE A 343 4.72 -23.31 21.27
N ALA A 344 5.44 -22.25 21.66
CA ALA A 344 6.11 -22.19 22.95
C ALA A 344 5.12 -22.25 24.12
N ALA A 345 3.98 -21.55 24.04
CA ALA A 345 2.91 -21.58 25.04
C ALA A 345 2.13 -22.90 25.08
N THR A 346 2.15 -23.69 24.00
CA THR A 346 1.57 -25.05 23.98
C THR A 346 2.55 -26.09 24.53
N LEU A 347 3.86 -25.79 24.53
CA LEU A 347 4.93 -26.67 25.03
C LEU A 347 5.41 -26.31 26.45
N SER A 348 4.91 -25.25 27.05
CA SER A 348 5.06 -24.99 28.48
C SER A 348 3.86 -24.21 28.98
N SER A 349 3.31 -24.65 30.10
CA SER A 349 2.28 -23.99 30.91
C SER A 349 2.71 -22.62 31.50
N SER A 350 3.59 -21.87 30.81
CA SER A 350 4.12 -20.57 31.21
C SER A 350 4.75 -19.89 29.99
N ASP A 351 4.49 -18.61 29.80
CA ASP A 351 5.26 -17.73 28.91
C ASP A 351 6.75 -17.85 29.27
N ILE A 352 7.58 -18.49 28.44
CA ILE A 352 9.03 -18.58 28.69
C ILE A 352 9.66 -17.23 28.31
N PRO A 353 10.11 -16.41 29.26
CA PRO A 353 10.78 -15.16 28.94
C PRO A 353 12.16 -15.42 28.33
N PHE A 354 12.63 -14.53 27.46
CA PHE A 354 14.04 -14.50 27.10
C PHE A 354 14.87 -14.19 28.35
N THR A 355 15.85 -15.04 28.67
CA THR A 355 16.66 -14.87 29.89
C THR A 355 17.89 -14.01 29.65
N CYS A 356 18.36 -13.94 28.40
CA CYS A 356 19.49 -13.09 28.00
C CYS A 356 19.40 -12.69 26.52
N PHE A 357 20.21 -11.71 26.10
CA PHE A 357 20.25 -11.27 24.70
C PHE A 357 20.65 -12.38 23.73
N SER A 358 21.45 -13.36 24.16
CA SER A 358 21.84 -14.47 23.29
C SER A 358 20.66 -15.35 22.89
N ASP A 359 19.58 -15.40 23.68
CA ASP A 359 18.37 -16.13 23.32
C ASP A 359 17.62 -15.46 22.17
N ILE A 360 17.70 -14.12 22.08
CA ILE A 360 17.17 -13.36 20.95
C ILE A 360 18.01 -13.61 19.70
N ASP A 361 19.35 -13.67 19.84
CA ASP A 361 20.24 -13.90 18.71
C ASP A 361 20.07 -15.29 18.07
N LYS A 362 19.71 -16.30 18.88
CA LYS A 362 19.40 -17.65 18.41
C LYS A 362 18.25 -17.67 17.40
N LEU A 363 17.31 -16.72 17.47
CA LEU A 363 16.23 -16.59 16.47
C LEU A 363 16.77 -16.43 15.04
N TYR A 364 17.96 -15.83 14.89
CA TYR A 364 18.58 -15.56 13.60
C TYR A 364 19.72 -16.52 13.26
N SER A 365 20.43 -17.08 14.25
CA SER A 365 21.54 -18.01 14.02
C SER A 365 21.06 -19.46 13.87
N ASP A 366 20.22 -19.91 14.80
CA ASP A 366 19.87 -21.32 14.99
C ASP A 366 18.41 -21.57 14.61
N GLY A 367 17.59 -20.52 14.63
CA GLY A 367 16.13 -20.58 14.50
C GLY A 367 15.47 -20.92 15.84
N VAL A 368 14.17 -21.14 15.80
CA VAL A 368 13.41 -21.54 16.99
C VAL A 368 13.50 -23.05 17.14
N ILE A 369 14.23 -23.51 18.15
CA ILE A 369 14.30 -24.93 18.52
C ILE A 369 13.09 -25.24 19.40
N LEU A 370 12.11 -25.95 18.86
CA LEU A 370 11.05 -26.58 19.66
C LEU A 370 11.69 -27.75 20.42
N LYS A 371 11.69 -27.71 21.76
CA LYS A 371 12.13 -28.85 22.56
C LYS A 371 11.09 -29.96 22.44
N ASP A 372 11.55 -31.16 22.13
CA ASP A 372 10.77 -32.39 21.94
C ASP A 372 10.48 -33.08 23.29
N ASP A 373 10.11 -32.29 24.30
CA ASP A 373 9.94 -32.78 25.68
C ASP A 373 8.53 -33.34 25.90
N GLU A 374 8.14 -34.34 25.12
CA GLU A 374 7.05 -35.27 25.48
C GLU A 374 7.10 -36.63 24.74
N GLN A 375 8.27 -37.04 24.21
CA GLN A 375 8.47 -38.42 23.73
C GLN A 375 8.83 -39.40 24.85
N ARG A 376 7.99 -39.51 25.89
CA ARG A 376 8.08 -40.65 26.82
C ARG A 376 6.85 -41.55 26.92
N GLU A 377 5.71 -41.22 26.29
CA GLU A 377 4.56 -42.14 26.31
C GLU A 377 3.67 -42.13 25.04
N LEU A 378 4.24 -42.33 23.84
CA LEU A 378 3.39 -42.79 22.73
C LEU A 378 4.12 -43.81 21.85
N GLY A 379 3.70 -45.07 21.99
CA GLY A 379 4.34 -46.23 21.41
C GLY A 379 4.29 -46.32 19.88
N ASN A 380 5.37 -46.89 19.34
CA ASN A 380 5.42 -47.83 18.21
C ASN A 380 4.56 -47.56 16.96
N ASN A 381 4.89 -46.54 16.17
CA ASN A 381 4.62 -46.53 14.73
C ASN A 381 5.76 -45.85 13.94
N LEU A 382 6.67 -46.66 13.40
CA LEU A 382 7.88 -46.20 12.68
C LEU A 382 7.61 -45.29 11.45
N PHE A 383 6.42 -45.38 10.84
CA PHE A 383 6.06 -44.56 9.68
C PHE A 383 5.66 -43.12 10.03
N ILE A 384 5.10 -42.89 11.23
CA ILE A 384 4.70 -41.54 11.68
C ILE A 384 5.92 -40.75 12.17
N GLY A 385 6.90 -41.42 12.81
CA GLY A 385 8.11 -40.78 13.33
C GLY A 385 9.01 -40.15 12.26
N ASN A 386 9.13 -40.80 11.09
CA ASN A 386 9.95 -40.26 9.99
C ASN A 386 9.27 -39.05 9.31
N MET A 387 7.94 -39.07 9.16
CA MET A 387 7.19 -37.96 8.57
C MET A 387 7.15 -36.74 9.51
N MET A 388 7.00 -36.96 10.83
CA MET A 388 7.11 -35.90 11.83
C MET A 388 8.51 -35.29 11.90
N LYS A 389 9.58 -36.10 11.86
CA LYS A 389 10.96 -35.58 11.80
C LYS A 389 11.22 -34.74 10.54
N GLN A 390 10.62 -35.10 9.41
CA GLN A 390 10.72 -34.34 8.17
C GLN A 390 9.94 -33.02 8.25
N VAL A 391 8.74 -33.02 8.84
CA VAL A 391 7.94 -31.80 9.08
C VAL A 391 8.63 -30.88 10.09
N LEU A 392 9.20 -31.41 11.17
CA LEU A 392 9.94 -30.65 12.18
C LEU A 392 11.25 -30.07 11.64
N SER A 393 12.01 -30.81 10.83
CA SER A 393 13.24 -30.29 10.22
C SER A 393 12.98 -29.24 9.12
N VAL A 394 11.88 -29.38 8.38
CA VAL A 394 11.40 -28.34 7.46
C VAL A 394 10.87 -27.12 8.23
N GLY A 395 10.16 -27.33 9.34
CA GLY A 395 9.72 -26.29 10.27
C GLY A 395 10.89 -25.51 10.88
N GLN A 396 11.92 -26.20 11.38
CA GLN A 396 13.15 -25.59 11.92
C GLN A 396 13.89 -24.74 10.89
N LYS A 397 13.98 -25.20 9.63
CA LYS A 397 14.54 -24.39 8.53
C LYS A 397 13.66 -23.19 8.15
N LEU A 398 12.34 -23.30 8.28
CA LEU A 398 11.38 -22.21 8.00
C LEU A 398 11.26 -21.18 9.14
N LEU A 399 11.64 -21.55 10.38
CA LEU A 399 11.55 -20.70 11.57
C LEU A 399 12.81 -19.86 11.86
N LYS A 400 13.88 -20.03 11.09
CA LYS A 400 15.08 -19.19 11.16
C LYS A 400 14.81 -17.82 10.53
N TYR A 401 14.97 -16.76 11.31
CA TYR A 401 14.82 -15.39 10.82
C TYR A 401 16.07 -14.93 10.06
N GLU A 402 15.89 -14.00 9.13
CA GLU A 402 17.02 -13.33 8.49
C GLU A 402 17.70 -12.38 9.49
N ILE A 403 19.03 -12.35 9.49
CA ILE A 403 19.81 -11.47 10.37
C ILE A 403 19.49 -10.00 10.03
N PRO A 404 18.93 -9.22 10.98
CA PRO A 404 18.61 -7.82 10.79
C PRO A 404 19.84 -7.00 10.38
N ALA A 405 19.65 -6.03 9.49
CA ALA A 405 20.74 -5.22 8.95
C ALA A 405 21.57 -4.51 10.04
N ILE A 406 20.93 -4.07 11.12
CA ILE A 406 21.56 -3.37 12.25
C ILE A 406 22.57 -4.24 13.02
N ILE A 407 22.32 -5.55 13.16
CA ILE A 407 23.21 -6.46 13.90
C ILE A 407 24.15 -7.27 12.99
N ARG A 408 24.03 -7.11 11.67
CA ARG A 408 24.77 -7.92 10.68
C ARG A 408 26.29 -7.77 10.78
N ARG A 409 26.76 -6.55 11.08
CA ARG A 409 28.21 -6.24 11.21
C ARG A 409 28.65 -6.17 12.66
N ASP A 410 27.79 -5.63 13.52
CA ASP A 410 28.07 -5.39 14.92
C ASP A 410 26.83 -5.74 15.74
N ARG A 411 26.91 -6.87 16.46
CA ARG A 411 25.81 -7.46 17.24
C ARG A 411 25.30 -6.52 18.33
N PHE A 412 26.12 -5.59 18.81
CA PHE A 412 25.79 -4.70 19.92
C PHE A 412 25.58 -3.24 19.48
N ALA A 413 25.57 -2.96 18.16
CA ALA A 413 25.39 -1.60 17.65
C ALA A 413 24.13 -0.92 18.20
N TRP A 414 23.03 -1.68 18.32
CA TRP A 414 21.73 -1.20 18.80
C TRP A 414 21.73 -0.71 20.26
N LEU A 415 22.70 -1.13 21.09
CA LEU A 415 22.80 -0.67 22.48
C LEU A 415 23.42 0.73 22.59
N ARG A 416 24.15 1.19 21.57
CA ARG A 416 24.90 2.45 21.61
C ARG A 416 23.97 3.67 21.54
N ASP A 417 24.39 4.75 22.17
CA ASP A 417 23.59 5.98 22.26
C ASP A 417 23.59 6.77 20.94
N ASN A 418 24.71 6.74 20.22
CA ASN A 418 24.79 7.30 18.88
C ASN A 418 23.89 6.56 17.87
N GLU A 419 23.74 5.24 17.97
CA GLU A 419 22.83 4.49 17.11
C GLU A 419 21.36 4.77 17.46
N PHE A 420 21.04 4.88 18.75
CA PHE A 420 19.72 5.33 19.21
C PHE A 420 19.36 6.72 18.64
N ALA A 421 20.26 7.69 18.74
CA ALA A 421 20.05 9.02 18.13
C ALA A 421 20.03 8.97 16.60
N ARG A 422 20.89 8.20 15.95
CA ARG A 422 20.91 8.10 14.48
C ARG A 422 19.59 7.57 13.93
N GLN A 423 18.92 6.66 14.65
CA GLN A 423 17.63 6.11 14.20
C GLN A 423 16.48 7.13 14.17
N THR A 424 16.56 8.22 14.94
CA THR A 424 15.55 9.30 14.86
C THR A 424 15.65 10.11 13.57
N LEU A 425 16.78 10.01 12.85
CA LEU A 425 17.03 10.68 11.56
C LEU A 425 17.06 9.72 10.37
N ALA A 426 17.47 8.47 10.59
CA ALA A 426 17.72 7.49 9.52
C ALA A 426 17.40 6.05 9.95
N GLY A 427 16.47 5.90 10.88
CA GLY A 427 15.90 4.62 11.31
C GLY A 427 14.57 4.33 10.61
N VAL A 428 13.74 3.52 11.26
CA VAL A 428 12.42 3.13 10.73
C VAL A 428 11.40 4.27 10.84
N ASN A 429 11.60 5.19 11.79
CA ASN A 429 10.67 6.30 12.06
C ASN A 429 11.34 7.69 12.07
N PRO A 430 11.92 8.15 10.95
CA PRO A 430 12.78 9.33 10.91
C PRO A 430 12.00 10.66 10.79
N VAL A 431 10.77 10.73 11.30
CA VAL A 431 9.83 11.84 11.03
C VAL A 431 9.26 12.51 12.28
N ASN A 432 9.77 12.16 13.47
CA ASN A 432 9.24 12.67 14.75
C ASN A 432 10.20 13.60 15.50
N ILE A 433 11.49 13.63 15.16
CA ILE A 433 12.44 14.53 15.82
C ILE A 433 12.19 15.98 15.39
N GLU A 434 12.22 16.89 16.35
CA GLU A 434 11.98 18.32 16.17
C GLU A 434 13.14 19.13 16.78
N ILE A 435 13.32 20.36 16.33
CA ILE A 435 14.21 21.31 17.01
C ILE A 435 13.58 21.76 18.34
N LEU A 436 14.37 21.78 19.42
CA LEU A 436 13.91 22.33 20.69
C LEU A 436 13.97 23.87 20.62
N LYS A 437 12.78 24.50 20.54
CA LYS A 437 12.64 25.96 20.29
C LYS A 437 12.70 26.80 21.56
N GLU A 438 12.26 26.26 22.70
CA GLU A 438 12.10 26.99 23.94
C GLU A 438 12.40 26.12 25.16
N PHE A 439 12.74 26.77 26.27
CA PHE A 439 12.97 26.15 27.56
C PHE A 439 12.40 27.04 28.68
N PRO A 440 11.71 26.49 29.70
CA PRO A 440 11.46 25.08 29.97
C PRO A 440 10.55 24.42 28.92
N ILE A 441 10.63 23.09 28.80
CA ILE A 441 9.74 22.32 27.90
C ILE A 441 8.34 22.29 28.53
N LEU A 442 7.31 22.67 27.76
CA LEU A 442 5.92 22.76 28.24
C LEU A 442 4.99 21.77 27.51
N SER A 443 4.15 21.10 28.30
CA SER A 443 3.00 20.30 27.82
C SER A 443 1.84 21.22 27.43
N LYS A 444 1.14 20.86 26.34
CA LYS A 444 -0.09 21.52 25.86
C LYS A 444 -1.36 20.89 26.43
N LEU A 445 -1.24 19.77 27.13
CA LEU A 445 -2.36 19.11 27.80
C LEU A 445 -2.93 19.96 28.94
N ASP A 446 -4.23 19.81 29.20
CA ASP A 446 -4.95 20.53 30.25
C ASP A 446 -4.32 20.31 31.65
N PRO A 447 -3.75 21.37 32.28
CA PRO A 447 -3.13 21.25 33.58
C PRO A 447 -4.08 20.81 34.70
N ALA A 448 -5.39 21.06 34.55
CA ALA A 448 -6.39 20.62 35.53
C ALA A 448 -6.53 19.08 35.55
N ILE A 449 -6.23 18.41 34.43
CA ILE A 449 -6.32 16.96 34.28
C ILE A 449 -4.95 16.29 34.49
N TYR A 450 -3.89 16.89 33.94
CA TYR A 450 -2.57 16.25 33.84
C TYR A 450 -1.50 16.89 34.74
N GLY A 451 -1.86 17.89 35.54
CA GLY A 451 -0.95 18.58 36.46
C GLY A 451 -0.09 19.65 35.76
N PRO A 452 0.94 20.18 36.44
CA PRO A 452 1.75 21.28 35.93
C PRO A 452 2.33 20.99 34.54
N PRO A 453 2.28 21.95 33.60
CA PRO A 453 2.69 21.74 32.21
C PRO A 453 4.20 21.56 32.05
N GLU A 454 5.01 22.02 33.01
CA GLU A 454 6.47 22.02 32.93
C GLU A 454 7.05 20.61 32.95
N SER A 455 8.00 20.32 32.05
CA SER A 455 8.87 19.15 32.13
C SER A 455 9.74 19.23 33.39
N THR A 456 10.09 18.07 33.94
CA THR A 456 11.05 17.99 35.05
C THR A 456 12.51 17.96 34.59
N ILE A 457 12.78 17.96 33.28
CA ILE A 457 14.14 18.18 32.75
C ILE A 457 14.53 19.63 33.05
N THR A 458 15.62 19.83 33.80
CA THR A 458 16.06 21.17 34.21
C THR A 458 17.18 21.71 33.32
N LYS A 459 17.40 23.03 33.38
CA LYS A 459 18.45 23.72 32.62
C LYS A 459 19.82 23.20 33.03
N GLU A 460 20.04 23.06 34.33
CA GLU A 460 21.31 22.62 34.93
C GLU A 460 21.70 21.22 34.45
N LEU A 461 20.71 20.33 34.31
CA LEU A 461 20.93 18.97 33.82
C LEU A 461 21.39 18.96 32.36
N ILE A 462 20.76 19.77 31.51
CA ILE A 462 21.14 19.88 30.10
C ILE A 462 22.54 20.47 29.98
N GLU A 463 22.85 21.56 30.68
CA GLU A 463 24.13 22.29 30.55
C GLU A 463 25.36 21.43 30.88
N GLN A 464 25.22 20.43 31.76
CA GLN A 464 26.26 19.44 32.04
C GLN A 464 26.70 18.67 30.78
N GLU A 465 25.78 18.47 29.83
CA GLU A 465 25.98 17.69 28.59
C GLU A 465 26.31 18.59 27.38
N LEU A 466 26.34 19.92 27.54
CA LEU A 466 26.57 20.87 26.43
C LEU A 466 28.03 21.30 26.27
N HIS A 467 28.96 20.65 26.96
CA HIS A 467 30.40 20.95 26.89
C HIS A 467 30.73 22.44 27.12
N GLY A 468 30.09 23.06 28.11
CA GLY A 468 30.32 24.46 28.49
C GLY A 468 29.48 25.50 27.73
N MET A 469 28.55 25.09 26.88
CA MET A 469 27.54 25.96 26.26
C MET A 469 26.30 26.06 27.15
N SER A 470 25.68 27.24 27.24
CA SER A 470 24.39 27.40 27.94
C SER A 470 23.22 26.89 27.10
N VAL A 471 22.09 26.54 27.74
CA VAL A 471 20.88 26.12 26.98
C VAL A 471 20.44 27.18 25.99
N ASP A 472 20.41 28.45 26.39
CA ASP A 472 19.93 29.55 25.55
C ASP A 472 20.78 29.66 24.27
N LYS A 473 22.10 29.54 24.40
CA LYS A 473 23.01 29.54 23.26
C LYS A 473 22.84 28.29 22.38
N ALA A 474 22.58 27.14 22.98
CA ALA A 474 22.34 25.90 22.22
C ALA A 474 21.02 25.94 21.43
N ILE A 475 19.97 26.58 21.97
CA ILE A 475 18.72 26.84 21.26
C ILE A 475 18.94 27.84 20.12
N GLU A 476 19.62 28.96 20.39
CA GLU A 476 19.95 29.99 19.39
C GLU A 476 20.76 29.41 18.22
N GLU A 477 21.78 28.60 18.52
CA GLU A 477 22.59 27.91 17.51
C GLU A 477 21.90 26.67 16.88
N LYS A 478 20.63 26.39 17.22
CA LYS A 478 19.84 25.25 16.72
C LYS A 478 20.51 23.90 16.94
N ARG A 479 21.07 23.70 18.13
CA ARG A 479 21.83 22.50 18.53
C ARG A 479 21.07 21.55 19.45
N LEU A 480 19.91 21.96 19.97
CA LEU A 480 19.05 21.10 20.78
C LEU A 480 17.88 20.59 19.95
N PHE A 481 17.63 19.29 20.06
CA PHE A 481 16.53 18.60 19.40
C PHE A 481 15.74 17.79 20.44
N ILE A 482 14.49 17.49 20.13
CA ILE A 482 13.59 16.74 20.99
C ILE A 482 12.83 15.68 20.21
N LEU A 483 12.65 14.52 20.82
CA LEU A 483 11.67 13.52 20.44
C LEU A 483 10.61 13.49 21.54
N ASP A 484 9.45 14.08 21.27
CA ASP A 484 8.39 14.29 22.27
C ASP A 484 7.16 13.44 21.95
N PHE A 485 6.94 12.40 22.77
CA PHE A 485 5.73 11.57 22.74
C PHE A 485 4.81 11.84 23.93
N HIS A 486 5.14 12.81 24.78
CA HIS A 486 4.45 13.03 26.04
C HIS A 486 2.97 13.34 25.81
N ASP A 487 2.67 14.40 25.07
CA ASP A 487 1.30 14.91 24.97
C ASP A 487 0.37 13.93 24.24
N MET A 488 0.90 13.23 23.22
CA MET A 488 0.14 12.23 22.49
C MET A 488 -0.16 10.97 23.32
N LEU A 489 0.79 10.52 24.15
CA LEU A 489 0.66 9.24 24.86
C LEU A 489 0.09 9.37 26.26
N LEU A 490 0.36 10.47 26.99
CA LEU A 490 -0.06 10.64 28.38
C LEU A 490 -1.57 10.40 28.61
N PRO A 491 -2.49 10.84 27.72
CA PRO A 491 -3.92 10.54 27.84
C PRO A 491 -4.26 9.04 27.82
N PHE A 492 -3.41 8.22 27.22
CA PHE A 492 -3.61 6.77 27.08
C PHE A 492 -2.90 5.95 28.17
N ILE A 493 -1.84 6.48 28.78
CA ILE A 493 -0.96 5.72 29.70
C ILE A 493 -1.74 5.06 30.85
N ARG A 494 -2.72 5.75 31.46
CA ARG A 494 -3.52 5.15 32.55
C ARG A 494 -4.24 3.88 32.08
N ARG A 495 -4.91 3.95 30.92
CA ARG A 495 -5.67 2.83 30.35
C ARG A 495 -4.75 1.70 29.91
N MET A 496 -3.62 2.04 29.28
CA MET A 496 -2.61 1.07 28.87
C MET A 496 -2.00 0.32 30.07
N ASN A 497 -1.70 1.03 31.15
CA ASN A 497 -1.11 0.44 32.35
C ASN A 497 -2.08 -0.42 33.16
N ASN A 498 -3.39 -0.27 32.93
CA ASN A 498 -4.42 -1.13 33.51
C ASN A 498 -4.58 -2.45 32.75
N LEU A 499 -3.98 -2.60 31.56
CA LEU A 499 -3.99 -3.87 30.83
C LEU A 499 -3.05 -4.89 31.52
N PRO A 500 -3.45 -6.17 31.63
CA PRO A 500 -2.60 -7.22 32.16
C PRO A 500 -1.25 -7.31 31.42
N GLY A 501 -0.15 -7.42 32.16
CA GLY A 501 1.19 -7.58 31.60
C GLY A 501 1.77 -6.36 30.86
N LYS A 502 1.04 -5.23 30.78
CA LYS A 502 1.50 -4.02 30.06
C LYS A 502 1.82 -2.88 31.03
N LYS A 503 2.95 -2.20 30.78
CA LYS A 503 3.38 -0.98 31.46
C LYS A 503 4.09 -0.06 30.48
N ALA A 504 3.75 1.22 30.51
CA ALA A 504 4.25 2.25 29.63
C ALA A 504 4.36 3.59 30.37
N TYR A 505 5.22 4.43 29.81
CA TYR A 505 5.36 5.85 30.14
C TYR A 505 5.12 6.67 28.88
N ALA A 506 4.75 7.93 29.04
CA ALA A 506 4.83 8.92 27.98
C ALA A 506 6.22 9.56 28.06
N SER A 507 6.99 9.54 26.97
CA SER A 507 8.40 9.92 27.00
C SER A 507 8.72 11.23 26.29
N ARG A 508 9.75 11.93 26.79
CA ARG A 508 10.48 12.99 26.07
C ARG A 508 11.96 12.65 26.06
N THR A 509 12.61 12.88 24.93
CA THR A 509 14.07 12.72 24.83
C THR A 509 14.70 13.97 24.23
N VAL A 510 15.67 14.55 24.93
CA VAL A 510 16.44 15.69 24.44
C VAL A 510 17.76 15.18 23.86
N PHE A 511 18.15 15.75 22.72
CA PHE A 511 19.39 15.45 22.02
C PHE A 511 20.21 16.71 21.81
N PHE A 512 21.54 16.55 21.85
CA PHE A 512 22.49 17.61 21.52
C PHE A 512 23.23 17.29 20.23
N TYR A 513 23.27 18.27 19.32
CA TYR A 513 24.05 18.24 18.09
C TYR A 513 25.38 18.96 18.28
N SER A 514 26.39 18.15 18.53
CA SER A 514 27.76 18.60 18.79
C SER A 514 28.41 19.22 17.55
N LYS A 515 29.47 20.02 17.77
CA LYS A 515 30.27 20.62 16.69
C LYS A 515 31.00 19.59 15.82
N THR A 516 31.16 18.36 16.30
CA THR A 516 31.75 17.25 15.54
C THR A 516 30.75 16.59 14.58
N GLY A 517 29.50 17.07 14.53
CA GLY A 517 28.46 16.53 13.65
C GLY A 517 27.75 15.31 14.22
N MET A 518 27.90 15.03 15.52
CA MET A 518 27.26 13.89 16.18
C MET A 518 26.03 14.35 16.98
N LEU A 519 24.89 13.69 16.74
CA LEU A 519 23.68 13.80 17.54
C LEU A 519 23.73 12.78 18.69
N THR A 520 23.55 13.23 19.93
CA THR A 520 23.65 12.38 21.12
C THR A 520 22.43 12.60 22.03
N PRO A 521 21.79 11.54 22.56
CA PRO A 521 20.74 11.70 23.56
C PRO A 521 21.36 12.14 24.89
N ILE A 522 20.83 13.18 25.51
CA ILE A 522 21.39 13.77 26.75
C ILE A 522 20.47 13.62 27.96
N ALA A 523 19.15 13.57 27.76
CA ALA A 523 18.18 13.38 28.83
C ALA A 523 16.92 12.68 28.32
N ILE A 524 16.33 11.83 29.17
CA ILE A 524 15.02 11.18 28.93
C ILE A 524 14.11 11.48 30.12
N GLU A 525 12.93 12.03 29.86
CA GLU A 525 11.83 12.11 30.82
C GLU A 525 10.84 10.97 30.54
N LEU A 526 10.46 10.24 31.59
CA LEU A 526 9.37 9.27 31.57
C LEU A 526 8.26 9.73 32.51
N SER A 527 7.09 9.97 31.95
CA SER A 527 5.94 10.56 32.64
C SER A 527 4.77 9.59 32.77
N LEU A 528 4.13 9.63 33.94
CA LEU A 528 2.87 8.99 34.27
C LEU A 528 1.79 10.05 34.50
N PRO A 529 0.51 9.73 34.26
CA PRO A 529 -0.57 10.63 34.64
C PRO A 529 -0.57 10.82 36.16
N PRO A 530 -0.92 12.02 36.68
CA PRO A 530 -1.00 12.23 38.12
C PRO A 530 -1.98 11.25 38.78
N THR A 531 -1.66 10.83 40.00
CA THR A 531 -2.56 10.06 40.85
C THR A 531 -2.72 10.75 42.22
N PRO A 532 -3.88 10.65 42.87
CA PRO A 532 -4.05 11.19 44.23
C PRO A 532 -3.04 10.64 45.25
N SER A 533 -2.50 9.44 44.98
CA SER A 533 -1.59 8.70 45.84
C SER A 533 -0.10 9.02 45.65
N SER A 534 0.30 9.69 44.57
CA SER A 534 1.71 10.03 44.31
C SER A 534 1.83 11.41 43.70
N SER A 535 2.49 12.31 44.43
CA SER A 535 2.84 13.65 43.94
C SER A 535 3.94 13.62 42.88
N ARG A 536 4.77 12.57 42.85
CA ARG A 536 5.82 12.38 41.84
C ARG A 536 5.33 11.44 40.75
N ASN A 537 5.23 11.97 39.53
CA ASN A 537 4.76 11.23 38.36
C ASN A 537 5.67 11.41 37.12
N LYS A 538 6.73 12.21 37.22
CA LYS A 538 7.72 12.46 36.15
C LYS A 538 9.11 12.06 36.66
N TYR A 539 9.88 11.37 35.81
CA TYR A 539 11.21 10.86 36.16
C TYR A 539 12.20 11.18 35.04
N VAL A 540 13.33 11.80 35.39
CA VAL A 540 14.38 12.15 34.43
C VAL A 540 15.58 11.22 34.62
N TYR A 541 16.11 10.77 33.48
CA TYR A 541 17.27 9.90 33.38
C TYR A 541 18.30 10.54 32.47
N THR A 542 19.58 10.45 32.85
CA THR A 542 20.73 10.87 32.06
C THR A 542 21.74 9.73 31.96
N TYR A 543 22.82 9.94 31.22
CA TYR A 543 23.88 8.95 31.09
C TYR A 543 24.48 8.60 32.46
N GLY A 544 24.47 7.30 32.78
CA GLY A 544 25.01 6.77 34.03
C GLY A 544 26.52 6.50 33.95
N HIS A 545 27.25 6.85 35.00
CA HIS A 545 28.70 6.62 35.11
C HIS A 545 29.08 5.31 35.81
N ASP A 546 28.11 4.63 36.43
CA ASP A 546 28.28 3.31 37.05
C ASP A 546 27.39 2.25 36.38
N ALA A 547 27.59 0.98 36.73
CA ALA A 547 26.88 -0.14 36.10
C ALA A 547 25.35 -0.04 36.29
N THR A 548 24.87 0.37 37.45
CA THR A 548 23.43 0.44 37.75
C THR A 548 22.79 1.58 36.96
N THR A 549 23.36 2.78 37.04
CA THR A 549 22.84 3.94 36.31
C THR A 549 22.94 3.77 34.80
N HIS A 550 23.97 3.08 34.30
CA HIS A 550 24.08 2.72 32.88
C HIS A 550 22.91 1.85 32.41
N TRP A 551 22.54 0.79 33.16
CA TRP A 551 21.43 -0.07 32.77
C TRP A 551 20.07 0.60 32.94
N ILE A 552 19.89 1.47 33.95
CA ILE A 552 18.69 2.31 34.09
C ILE A 552 18.53 3.21 32.85
N TRP A 553 19.62 3.82 32.37
CA TRP A 553 19.61 4.60 31.12
C TRP A 553 19.20 3.76 29.91
N LYS A 554 19.69 2.51 29.80
CA LYS A 554 19.26 1.60 28.72
C LYS A 554 17.78 1.25 28.81
N LEU A 555 17.23 1.07 30.02
CA LEU A 555 15.79 0.85 30.23
C LEU A 555 14.96 2.09 29.86
N ALA A 556 15.44 3.29 30.19
CA ALA A 556 14.79 4.53 29.77
C ALA A 556 14.71 4.63 28.24
N LYS A 557 15.81 4.35 27.53
CA LYS A 557 15.81 4.26 26.06
C LYS A 557 14.86 3.19 25.54
N ALA A 558 14.76 2.03 26.19
CA ALA A 558 13.83 0.98 25.78
C ALA A 558 12.36 1.44 25.85
N HIS A 559 11.99 2.23 26.87
CA HIS A 559 10.66 2.86 26.93
C HIS A 559 10.43 3.86 25.80
N VAL A 560 11.43 4.69 25.47
CA VAL A 560 11.36 5.60 24.32
C VAL A 560 11.20 4.82 23.02
N CYS A 561 11.99 3.76 22.80
CA CYS A 561 11.86 2.90 21.62
C CYS A 561 10.48 2.23 21.53
N SER A 562 9.89 1.85 22.66
CA SER A 562 8.53 1.27 22.70
C SER A 562 7.47 2.30 22.30
N ASN A 563 7.58 3.54 22.82
CA ASN A 563 6.74 4.66 22.38
C ASN A 563 6.92 4.92 20.87
N ASP A 564 8.16 5.07 20.40
CA ASP A 564 8.49 5.31 19.00
C ASP A 564 7.95 4.22 18.09
N ALA A 565 8.08 2.95 18.46
CA ALA A 565 7.57 1.82 17.69
C ALA A 565 6.03 1.84 17.57
N GLY A 566 5.33 2.18 18.65
CA GLY A 566 3.87 2.33 18.64
C GLY A 566 3.41 3.48 17.75
N VAL A 567 4.05 4.65 17.89
CA VAL A 567 3.75 5.85 17.09
C VAL A 567 4.09 5.61 15.62
N HIS A 568 5.25 5.02 15.34
CA HIS A 568 5.65 4.61 14.00
C HIS A 568 4.56 3.76 13.35
N GLN A 569 4.16 2.65 13.99
CA GLN A 569 3.23 1.71 13.37
C GLN A 569 1.81 2.27 13.23
N LEU A 570 1.30 2.94 14.27
CA LEU A 570 -0.11 3.37 14.33
C LEU A 570 -0.37 4.72 13.66
N VAL A 571 0.62 5.62 13.70
CA VAL A 571 0.48 7.01 13.26
C VAL A 571 1.24 7.21 11.96
N ASN A 572 2.57 7.08 11.96
CA ASN A 572 3.37 7.47 10.79
C ASN A 572 3.25 6.47 9.62
N HIS A 573 3.06 5.19 9.91
CA HIS A 573 2.90 4.14 8.92
C HIS A 573 1.41 3.90 8.62
N TRP A 574 0.63 3.41 9.60
CA TRP A 574 -0.77 3.09 9.33
C TRP A 574 -1.62 4.32 8.99
N LEU A 575 -1.68 5.34 9.86
CA LEU A 575 -2.57 6.48 9.64
C LEU A 575 -2.12 7.33 8.44
N ARG A 576 -0.91 7.89 8.50
CA ARG A 576 -0.43 8.91 7.56
C ARG A 576 -0.16 8.37 6.15
N THR A 577 0.04 7.06 5.97
CA THR A 577 0.13 6.45 4.64
C THR A 577 -1.08 5.58 4.32
N HIS A 578 -1.31 4.48 5.02
CA HIS A 578 -2.36 3.53 4.64
C HIS A 578 -3.77 4.12 4.71
N ALA A 579 -4.18 4.61 5.88
CA ALA A 579 -5.55 5.08 6.10
C ALA A 579 -5.83 6.41 5.37
N CYS A 580 -4.90 7.37 5.39
CA CYS A 580 -5.08 8.65 4.70
C CYS A 580 -5.06 8.51 3.17
N MET A 581 -4.37 7.52 2.58
CA MET A 581 -4.36 7.32 1.13
C MET A 581 -5.67 6.74 0.58
N GLU A 582 -6.35 5.90 1.35
CA GLU A 582 -7.55 5.17 0.92
C GLU A 582 -8.69 6.08 0.42
N PRO A 583 -9.06 7.20 1.11
CA PRO A 583 -10.02 8.17 0.59
C PRO A 583 -9.68 8.75 -0.78
N TYR A 584 -8.40 9.03 -1.07
CA TYR A 584 -7.99 9.60 -2.36
C TYR A 584 -8.16 8.60 -3.50
N ILE A 585 -7.92 7.31 -3.23
CA ILE A 585 -8.12 6.23 -4.21
C ILE A 585 -9.62 6.14 -4.54
N ILE A 586 -10.46 6.06 -3.51
CA ILE A 586 -11.91 5.99 -3.67
C ILE A 586 -12.42 7.22 -4.43
N ALA A 587 -11.98 8.42 -4.07
CA ALA A 587 -12.35 9.67 -4.76
C ALA A 587 -11.92 9.68 -6.23
N THR A 588 -10.69 9.24 -6.52
CA THR A 588 -10.14 9.23 -7.87
C THR A 588 -10.94 8.31 -8.78
N HIS A 589 -11.22 7.08 -8.37
CA HIS A 589 -12.03 6.15 -9.16
C HIS A 589 -13.49 6.63 -9.29
N ARG A 590 -14.07 7.24 -8.25
CA ARG A 590 -15.45 7.75 -8.30
C ARG A 590 -15.62 8.99 -9.17
N GLN A 591 -14.62 9.85 -9.29
CA GLN A 591 -14.80 11.19 -9.88
C GLN A 591 -14.01 11.44 -11.15
N LEU A 592 -12.95 10.67 -11.41
CA LEU A 592 -12.10 10.84 -12.58
C LEU A 592 -12.21 9.61 -13.47
N SER A 593 -12.78 9.79 -14.67
CA SER A 593 -12.81 8.75 -15.71
C SER A 593 -11.39 8.29 -16.03
N SER A 594 -11.23 7.05 -16.51
CA SER A 594 -9.94 6.51 -16.98
C SER A 594 -9.31 7.32 -18.13
N MET A 595 -10.09 8.15 -18.82
CA MET A 595 -9.60 9.14 -19.80
C MET A 595 -9.00 10.40 -19.15
N HIS A 596 -9.28 10.69 -17.88
CA HIS A 596 -8.86 11.93 -17.24
C HIS A 596 -7.33 11.95 -17.04
N PRO A 597 -6.63 13.03 -17.41
CA PRO A 597 -5.16 13.09 -17.28
C PRO A 597 -4.68 12.90 -15.84
N ILE A 598 -5.39 13.46 -14.85
CA ILE A 598 -5.07 13.27 -13.42
C ILE A 598 -5.33 11.84 -12.96
N TYR A 599 -6.34 11.14 -13.50
CA TYR A 599 -6.53 9.71 -13.20
C TYR A 599 -5.31 8.92 -13.68
N LYS A 600 -4.90 9.13 -14.95
CA LYS A 600 -3.74 8.46 -15.54
C LYS A 600 -2.45 8.74 -14.76
N LEU A 601 -2.28 9.96 -14.24
CA LEU A 601 -1.15 10.35 -13.40
C LEU A 601 -1.15 9.62 -12.05
N LEU A 602 -2.30 9.57 -11.36
CA LEU A 602 -2.38 9.07 -9.99
C LEU A 602 -2.50 7.55 -9.90
N HIS A 603 -3.18 6.91 -10.86
CA HIS A 603 -3.54 5.48 -10.82
C HIS A 603 -2.34 4.54 -10.50
N PRO A 604 -1.13 4.72 -11.07
CA PRO A 604 0.01 3.87 -10.71
C PRO A 604 0.41 3.92 -9.22
N HIS A 605 0.13 5.03 -8.53
CA HIS A 605 0.47 5.25 -7.12
C HIS A 605 -0.59 4.69 -6.15
N MET A 606 -1.73 4.22 -6.66
CA MET A 606 -2.85 3.70 -5.86
C MET A 606 -2.81 2.18 -5.72
N ARG A 607 -2.06 1.53 -6.63
CA ARG A 607 -1.99 0.07 -6.79
C ARG A 607 -1.82 -0.64 -5.45
N TYR A 608 -2.72 -1.58 -5.18
CA TYR A 608 -2.68 -2.51 -4.04
C TYR A 608 -2.98 -1.93 -2.66
N THR A 609 -3.20 -0.62 -2.54
CA THR A 609 -3.46 0.00 -1.23
C THR A 609 -4.81 -0.43 -0.66
N LEU A 610 -5.87 -0.54 -1.47
CA LEU A 610 -7.18 -0.96 -0.96
C LEU A 610 -7.16 -2.41 -0.46
N GLU A 611 -6.55 -3.33 -1.22
CA GLU A 611 -6.43 -4.74 -0.82
C GLU A 611 -5.60 -4.91 0.46
N ILE A 612 -4.42 -4.27 0.56
CA ILE A 612 -3.60 -4.40 1.77
C ILE A 612 -4.31 -3.79 2.99
N ASN A 613 -5.04 -2.68 2.83
CA ASN A 613 -5.81 -2.08 3.91
C ASN A 613 -6.97 -2.98 4.34
N ALA A 614 -7.71 -3.57 3.40
CA ALA A 614 -8.78 -4.51 3.72
C ALA A 614 -8.25 -5.74 4.48
N LEU A 615 -7.11 -6.30 4.04
CA LEU A 615 -6.44 -7.41 4.74
C LEU A 615 -5.91 -7.00 6.13
N ALA A 616 -5.45 -5.76 6.27
CA ALA A 616 -5.04 -5.22 7.56
C ALA A 616 -6.23 -5.08 8.52
N ARG A 617 -7.37 -4.56 8.06
CA ARG A 617 -8.62 -4.56 8.85
C ARG A 617 -9.06 -5.98 9.19
N GLN A 618 -8.80 -6.97 8.33
CA GLN A 618 -9.17 -8.36 8.61
C GLN A 618 -8.31 -9.01 9.71
N SER A 619 -7.01 -8.73 9.80
CA SER A 619 -6.09 -9.53 10.64
C SER A 619 -4.99 -8.78 11.37
N LEU A 620 -4.76 -7.51 11.07
CA LEU A 620 -3.66 -6.71 11.62
C LEU A 620 -4.18 -5.77 12.71
N VAL A 621 -5.13 -4.90 12.37
CA VAL A 621 -5.63 -3.80 13.23
C VAL A 621 -7.03 -4.06 13.82
N ASN A 622 -7.59 -5.26 13.62
CA ASN A 622 -8.84 -5.65 14.26
C ASN A 622 -8.68 -5.91 15.77
N GLY A 623 -9.81 -5.96 16.48
CA GLY A 623 -9.86 -6.43 17.86
C GLY A 623 -9.25 -7.84 17.98
N GLY A 624 -8.28 -7.98 18.88
CA GLY A 624 -7.50 -9.22 19.06
C GLY A 624 -6.51 -9.52 17.93
N GLY A 625 -6.30 -8.59 17.00
CA GLY A 625 -5.35 -8.70 15.90
C GLY A 625 -3.89 -8.56 16.34
N ILE A 626 -2.98 -8.68 15.36
CA ILE A 626 -1.52 -8.68 15.61
C ILE A 626 -1.04 -7.40 16.30
N ILE A 627 -1.58 -6.23 15.90
CA ILE A 627 -1.16 -4.95 16.48
C ILE A 627 -1.53 -4.87 17.97
N GLU A 628 -2.74 -5.27 18.34
CA GLU A 628 -3.17 -5.24 19.74
C GLU A 628 -2.41 -6.24 20.61
N ALA A 629 -2.07 -7.40 20.04
CA ALA A 629 -1.29 -8.42 20.72
C ALA A 629 0.16 -7.98 20.97
N CYS A 630 0.81 -7.35 19.99
CA CYS A 630 2.25 -7.11 20.01
C CYS A 630 2.68 -5.71 20.48
N PHE A 631 1.78 -4.70 20.47
CA PHE A 631 2.15 -3.31 20.82
C PHE A 631 1.56 -2.87 22.15
N SER A 632 2.25 -1.95 22.83
CA SER A 632 1.87 -1.47 24.18
C SER A 632 0.46 -0.90 24.29
N PRO A 633 -0.10 -0.20 23.28
CA PRO A 633 -1.48 0.32 23.38
C PRO A 633 -2.57 -0.75 23.52
N GLY A 634 -2.32 -1.99 23.07
CA GLY A 634 -3.32 -3.06 23.13
C GLY A 634 -4.61 -2.68 22.42
N LYS A 635 -5.76 -2.94 23.06
CA LYS A 635 -7.10 -2.61 22.53
C LYS A 635 -7.34 -1.12 22.26
N TYR A 636 -6.50 -0.23 22.79
CA TYR A 636 -6.59 1.23 22.57
C TYR A 636 -5.77 1.71 21.36
N ALA A 637 -5.13 0.81 20.61
CA ALA A 637 -4.23 1.15 19.51
C ALA A 637 -4.88 2.02 18.43
N MET A 638 -6.10 1.66 18.02
CA MET A 638 -6.79 2.38 16.95
C MET A 638 -7.45 3.68 17.43
N GLU A 639 -7.81 3.77 18.71
CA GLU A 639 -8.21 5.05 19.33
C GLU A 639 -7.04 6.03 19.39
N LEU A 640 -5.82 5.56 19.70
CA LEU A 640 -4.61 6.40 19.68
C LEU A 640 -4.32 6.91 18.26
N SER A 641 -4.49 6.05 17.26
CA SER A 641 -4.40 6.47 15.85
C SER A 641 -5.45 7.54 15.51
N SER A 642 -6.69 7.41 16.00
CA SER A 642 -7.74 8.42 15.79
C SER A 642 -7.46 9.74 16.49
N ALA A 643 -6.98 9.73 17.73
CA ALA A 643 -6.56 10.96 18.42
C ALA A 643 -5.42 11.68 17.68
N ALA A 644 -4.46 10.94 17.12
CA ALA A 644 -3.39 11.54 16.31
C ALA A 644 -3.93 12.19 15.03
N TYR A 645 -5.01 11.66 14.44
CA TYR A 645 -5.63 12.20 13.23
C TYR A 645 -6.25 13.59 13.43
N GLU A 646 -6.66 13.96 14.64
CA GLU A 646 -7.16 15.32 14.93
C GLU A 646 -6.13 16.41 14.59
N SER A 647 -4.85 16.09 14.75
CA SER A 647 -3.74 17.00 14.44
C SER A 647 -3.23 16.88 12.99
N TRP A 648 -3.78 15.95 12.21
CA TRP A 648 -3.32 15.67 10.85
C TRP A 648 -3.67 16.81 9.88
N ARG A 649 -2.70 17.18 9.04
CA ARG A 649 -2.81 18.31 8.12
C ARG A 649 -2.23 17.95 6.76
N PHE A 650 -3.10 17.82 5.76
CA PHE A 650 -2.71 17.47 4.39
C PHE A 650 -1.64 18.39 3.81
N ASP A 651 -1.77 19.71 4.05
CA ASP A 651 -0.83 20.72 3.58
C ASP A 651 0.58 20.60 4.22
N MET A 652 0.68 19.91 5.36
CA MET A 652 1.93 19.69 6.08
C MET A 652 2.58 18.33 5.79
N GLU A 653 1.98 17.48 4.96
CA GLU A 653 2.56 16.19 4.56
C GLU A 653 3.62 16.31 3.45
N ALA A 654 3.72 17.48 2.81
CA ALA A 654 4.81 17.75 1.88
C ALA A 654 6.14 17.78 2.62
N LEU A 655 7.13 17.00 2.15
CA LEU A 655 8.43 16.87 2.81
C LEU A 655 9.08 18.21 3.22
N PRO A 656 9.11 19.26 2.37
CA PRO A 656 9.65 20.56 2.80
C PRO A 656 8.84 21.22 3.92
N ALA A 657 7.51 21.14 3.88
CA ALA A 657 6.65 21.73 4.90
C ALA A 657 6.77 20.98 6.24
N ASP A 658 6.85 19.64 6.20
CA ASP A 658 7.09 18.80 7.37
C ASP A 658 8.43 19.14 8.04
N LEU A 659 9.51 19.28 7.26
CA LEU A 659 10.84 19.63 7.76
C LEU A 659 10.97 21.05 8.30
N ILE A 660 10.17 22.00 7.80
CA ILE A 660 10.15 23.39 8.31
C ILE A 660 9.36 23.48 9.61
N ARG A 661 8.31 22.67 9.74
CA ARG A 661 7.45 22.63 10.93
C ARG A 661 8.23 22.10 12.14
N ARG A 662 8.84 20.93 11.97
CA ARG A 662 9.68 20.24 12.95
C ARG A 662 10.99 20.98 13.13
#